data_AF-A0A2M7SDQ2-F1
#
_entry.id   AF-A0A2M7SDQ2-F1
#
_cell.length_a   1.000
_cell.length_b   1.000
_cell.length_c   1.000
_cell.angle_alpha   90.00
_cell.angle_beta   90.00
_cell.angle_gamma   90.00
#
_symmetry.space_group_name_H-M   'P 1'
#
loop_
_entity.id
_entity.type
_entity.pdbx_description
1 polymer ?
#
loop_
_entity_poly.entity_id
_entity_poly.type
_entity_poly.pdbx_seq_one_letter_code
_entity_poly.pdbx_strand_id
1 'polypeptide(L)'
;MQLSEEQLKSKLLFLLLATVLIVSVSGVINHAPTVKEACAMEDFKPVIESVNIMPQKARPGDIVEYTIKFRNDGSETAENEYKVFVHFEFPDKGCDKIKFQQDHEPLVPTVAWEPGKIITDGPYTVQIPSNAEEGTYYMHIGVYQWEPHVRFCDEYAGQITIDKKAETVKRQFTSLQSLQVEKRRKALSERLKDPQIIESESVKISVNSNGIWEILDKQSGVAWHSSPDQEGFGSAMLNVGGKKKFVMLDKLKISKEPDMMKLESAEGLAVIIKILQDGRTVEFSYDLSPPPQSSPIQGEEKGRGVEVESIRLLENSPWVTDSDKGYALVPSRMGMLIPADNGIVFSKRFNSFEYEGCDMEMMGMVKQGSALLISWHDPYVEPELKSRFEDSKIIPGSQIVSTSFTLKKSAKSIRLIFLGKGGAGTIGQAYIKEAKEKGWYSNWDEKINKNPGTAKLLGASNIKLWSCFARFMNAESTQERGRAMTWTFDEAAQVAEHIKNDLKIDKALFILGGWTTTGYDNQHPDILPVAPACGGNEALADCSKRVKGLGYLFCFHDNYQDMYADAPSFSEEYIMRDARGNLLRGGVWNGGLAYITCSKKALELAKRRQTNLPEVKKLFDPTAYFIDTTFAAGLIECHSPDHPLTKWDDMKYKQELGDYSRSLFGIFGSEDGKEWAVPHSEFFEGIGGVSGRYYHNQGLLASVGGIEIPLFSMVYHDCIAIYGKYGYDWSSAADYVLYHLSGGYTLHYHSLGAHLYWKSEKAGALPITPFIKEVVQKDINKFSIKYAWRVRGKIDRDLTAFVHFCDSAGAIKFQNDHNLTKPTSKWDSGTIEERPFTVKVPEGLKGTFQVMVGLFDPKTMVRELLEGDNDGERRFRIGYLKVEGDSIIFEPSVVIAAGPDKSVFCRSDNGWAEGMCTTDIFLKNTHEVLSPLHELTARMNITDYEFLTADYKVRRSVFGNNEVFVTVNAGDKDYEYKCRDGSKALLPPFGFIVESPQYIAFHALSYNGVKYDKSALFTIRSLDGSPVDQSTKIRVFHGFGGQQIKIWNKVWTVAKEEIIE
;
A
#
# COMPACT_ATOMS: atom_id res chain seq x y z
N MET A 1 32.31 30.99 26.48
CA MET A 1 31.10 31.46 27.17
C MET A 1 30.41 30.22 27.71
N GLN A 2 30.50 29.97 29.02
CA GLN A 2 30.07 28.72 29.66
C GLN A 2 28.54 28.73 29.86
N LEU A 3 27.85 27.70 29.35
CA LEU A 3 26.44 27.40 29.62
C LEU A 3 26.35 26.35 30.74
N SER A 4 25.32 26.41 31.58
CA SER A 4 25.19 25.61 32.81
C SER A 4 24.70 24.18 32.54
N GLU A 5 24.92 23.29 33.52
CA GLU A 5 24.62 21.85 33.48
C GLU A 5 23.12 21.53 33.26
N GLU A 6 22.22 22.47 33.54
CA GLU A 6 20.78 22.38 33.23
C GLU A 6 20.47 22.59 31.73
N GLN A 7 21.28 23.38 31.01
CA GLN A 7 21.15 23.58 29.57
C GLN A 7 21.74 22.42 28.75
N LEU A 8 22.60 21.61 29.36
CA LEU A 8 23.09 20.34 28.80
C LEU A 8 22.06 19.21 28.97
N LYS A 9 21.27 19.22 30.05
CA LYS A 9 20.20 18.23 30.28
C LYS A 9 18.97 18.46 29.40
N SER A 10 18.62 19.70 29.05
CA SER A 10 17.50 19.96 28.12
C SER A 10 17.85 19.65 26.66
N LYS A 11 19.11 19.79 26.25
CA LYS A 11 19.59 19.39 24.91
C LYS A 11 19.69 17.88 24.71
N LEU A 12 20.00 17.12 25.77
CA LEU A 12 20.08 15.65 25.70
C LEU A 12 18.69 14.99 25.63
N LEU A 13 17.66 15.61 26.22
CA LEU A 13 16.27 15.16 26.12
C LEU A 13 15.65 15.48 24.73
N PHE A 14 16.18 16.48 24.03
CA PHE A 14 15.68 16.95 22.73
C PHE A 14 16.14 16.10 21.54
N LEU A 15 17.27 15.40 21.63
CA LEU A 15 17.78 14.50 20.58
C LEU A 15 17.12 13.11 20.59
N LEU A 16 16.44 12.73 21.68
CA LEU A 16 15.74 11.43 21.81
C LEU A 16 14.29 11.44 21.30
N LEU A 17 13.72 12.61 21.00
CA LEU A 17 12.32 12.77 20.57
C LEU A 17 12.14 12.95 19.05
N ALA A 18 13.20 12.76 18.26
CA ALA A 18 13.20 12.99 16.81
C ALA A 18 13.26 11.72 15.94
N THR A 19 12.98 10.52 16.50
CA THR A 19 13.11 9.26 15.72
C THR A 19 12.03 8.21 16.01
N VAL A 20 10.92 8.56 16.68
CA VAL A 20 9.79 7.63 16.86
C VAL A 20 8.48 8.40 16.81
N LEU A 21 7.79 8.36 15.65
CA LEU A 21 6.32 8.47 15.53
C LEU A 21 5.93 8.26 14.06
N ILE A 22 6.05 7.00 13.60
CA ILE A 22 5.20 6.46 12.54
C ILE A 22 4.48 5.29 13.21
N VAL A 23 3.32 5.59 13.80
CA VAL A 23 2.35 4.62 14.26
C VAL A 23 0.99 5.09 13.75
N SER A 24 0.31 4.17 13.09
CA SER A 24 -1.10 4.20 12.70
C SER A 24 -1.97 5.12 13.55
N VAL A 25 -2.66 6.06 12.91
CA VAL A 25 -3.83 6.74 13.49
C VAL A 25 -4.99 5.75 13.50
N SER A 26 -4.95 4.80 14.42
CA SER A 26 -6.15 4.31 15.10
C SER A 26 -6.20 5.11 16.40
N GLY A 27 -7.17 6.01 16.50
CA GLY A 27 -7.27 6.94 17.62
C GLY A 27 -7.35 6.21 18.96
N VAL A 28 -6.37 6.44 19.84
CA VAL A 28 -6.48 6.16 21.27
C VAL A 28 -6.34 7.49 22.01
N ILE A 29 -7.47 8.07 22.36
CA ILE A 29 -7.53 9.17 23.33
C ILE A 29 -7.41 8.53 24.71
N ASN A 30 -6.21 8.52 25.29
CA ASN A 30 -6.02 8.16 26.70
C ASN A 30 -6.30 9.39 27.58
N HIS A 31 -7.58 9.62 27.88
CA HIS A 31 -8.02 10.24 29.13
C HIS A 31 -9.19 9.37 29.61
N ALA A 32 -8.96 8.50 30.60
CA ALA A 32 -10.05 7.84 31.29
C ALA A 32 -10.88 8.91 32.01
N PRO A 33 -12.14 9.19 31.62
CA PRO A 33 -13.04 9.92 32.48
C PRO A 33 -13.40 8.98 33.62
N THR A 34 -13.45 9.51 34.84
CA THR A 34 -14.03 8.80 35.98
C THR A 34 -15.40 8.25 35.59
N VAL A 35 -15.52 6.92 35.56
CA VAL A 35 -16.78 6.21 35.35
C VAL A 35 -17.73 6.67 36.45
N LYS A 36 -18.74 7.47 36.09
CA LYS A 36 -19.94 7.53 36.90
C LYS A 36 -20.67 6.22 36.63
N GLU A 37 -20.67 5.32 37.60
CA GLU A 37 -21.64 4.22 37.67
C GLU A 37 -23.04 4.86 37.68
N ALA A 38 -23.63 5.00 36.51
CA ALA A 38 -25.05 5.24 36.40
C ALA A 38 -25.72 3.91 36.73
N CYS A 39 -26.27 3.83 37.94
CA CYS A 39 -27.18 2.78 38.35
C CYS A 39 -28.44 2.91 37.47
N ALA A 40 -28.52 2.12 36.40
CA ALA A 40 -29.71 2.00 35.56
C ALA A 40 -30.12 0.53 35.54
N MET A 41 -31.39 0.25 35.84
CA MET A 41 -32.01 -1.01 35.47
C MET A 41 -32.06 -1.02 33.94
N GLU A 42 -31.11 -1.68 33.29
CA GLU A 42 -30.98 -1.65 31.83
C GLU A 42 -31.82 -2.75 31.18
N ASP A 43 -32.72 -2.34 30.29
CA ASP A 43 -33.58 -3.23 29.51
C ASP A 43 -32.79 -4.12 28.52
N PHE A 44 -31.58 -3.72 28.11
CA PHE A 44 -30.66 -4.54 27.31
C PHE A 44 -29.47 -4.99 28.16
N LYS A 45 -29.31 -6.29 28.38
CA LYS A 45 -28.28 -6.84 29.28
C LYS A 45 -27.53 -8.01 28.62
N PRO A 46 -26.58 -7.75 27.72
CA PRO A 46 -25.77 -8.79 27.12
C PRO A 46 -24.85 -9.45 28.17
N VAL A 47 -24.77 -10.77 28.15
CA VAL A 47 -23.86 -11.57 28.97
C VAL A 47 -23.11 -12.57 28.09
N ILE A 48 -21.91 -12.95 28.50
CA ILE A 48 -21.10 -13.94 27.77
C ILE A 48 -21.47 -15.34 28.24
N GLU A 49 -22.12 -16.11 27.36
CA GLU A 49 -22.48 -17.51 27.61
C GLU A 49 -21.24 -18.42 27.52
N SER A 50 -20.40 -18.21 26.50
CA SER A 50 -19.17 -18.98 26.33
C SER A 50 -18.20 -18.29 25.37
N VAL A 51 -16.90 -18.57 25.53
CA VAL A 51 -15.86 -18.20 24.57
C VAL A 51 -15.09 -19.45 24.20
N ASN A 52 -14.97 -19.70 22.90
CA ASN A 52 -14.07 -20.71 22.37
C ASN A 52 -12.84 -20.01 21.80
N ILE A 53 -11.64 -20.42 22.21
CA ILE A 53 -10.35 -19.94 21.68
C ILE A 53 -9.55 -21.13 21.16
N MET A 54 -9.01 -21.01 19.95
CA MET A 54 -8.14 -22.01 19.34
C MET A 54 -6.98 -21.36 18.55
N PRO A 55 -5.73 -21.79 18.76
CA PRO A 55 -5.30 -22.72 19.80
C PRO A 55 -5.25 -22.04 21.19
N GLN A 56 -5.39 -22.82 22.26
CA GLN A 56 -5.22 -22.34 23.65
C GLN A 56 -3.76 -21.98 23.98
N LYS A 57 -2.82 -22.42 23.13
CA LYS A 57 -1.39 -22.15 23.25
C LYS A 57 -0.81 -21.81 21.88
N ALA A 58 -0.14 -20.67 21.75
CA ALA A 58 0.33 -20.12 20.47
C ALA A 58 1.71 -19.45 20.60
N ARG A 59 2.40 -19.23 19.48
CA ARG A 59 3.66 -18.46 19.44
C ARG A 59 3.39 -16.97 19.26
N PRO A 60 4.32 -16.09 19.68
CA PRO A 60 4.33 -14.72 19.19
C PRO A 60 4.28 -14.68 17.66
N GLY A 61 3.37 -13.89 17.08
CA GLY A 61 3.15 -13.80 15.63
C GLY A 61 2.07 -14.74 15.07
N ASP A 62 1.64 -15.76 15.82
CA ASP A 62 0.57 -16.67 15.38
C ASP A 62 -0.80 -15.97 15.35
N ILE A 63 -1.73 -16.55 14.60
CA ILE A 63 -3.13 -16.13 14.55
C ILE A 63 -3.95 -17.03 15.47
N VAL A 64 -4.82 -16.42 16.27
CA VAL A 64 -5.73 -17.10 17.20
C VAL A 64 -7.14 -16.90 16.71
N GLU A 65 -7.89 -17.99 16.59
CA GLU A 65 -9.32 -17.98 16.32
C GLU A 65 -10.10 -17.94 17.63
N TYR A 66 -11.13 -17.10 17.70
CA TYR A 66 -12.08 -17.13 18.79
C TYR A 66 -13.52 -16.96 18.32
N THR A 67 -14.46 -17.52 19.07
CA THR A 67 -15.91 -17.34 18.88
C THR A 67 -16.53 -17.03 20.22
N ILE A 68 -17.37 -16.00 20.27
CA ILE A 68 -18.08 -15.57 21.47
C ILE A 68 -19.54 -15.96 21.30
N LYS A 69 -20.16 -16.49 22.36
CA LYS A 69 -21.61 -16.63 22.43
C LYS A 69 -22.14 -15.66 23.46
N PHE A 70 -23.00 -14.76 23.02
CA PHE A 70 -23.71 -13.83 23.89
C PHE A 70 -25.13 -14.32 24.14
N ARG A 71 -25.70 -13.96 25.29
CA ARG A 71 -27.14 -14.03 25.56
C ARG A 71 -27.59 -12.67 26.07
N ASN A 72 -28.75 -12.19 25.64
CA ASN A 72 -29.34 -10.98 26.24
C ASN A 72 -30.24 -11.39 27.42
N ASP A 73 -29.82 -11.10 28.65
CA ASP A 73 -30.59 -11.36 29.88
C ASP A 73 -31.50 -10.19 30.28
N GLY A 74 -31.64 -9.19 29.41
CA GLY A 74 -32.51 -8.03 29.60
C GLY A 74 -33.97 -8.29 29.20
N SER A 75 -34.80 -7.25 29.30
CA SER A 75 -36.22 -7.22 28.91
C SER A 75 -36.46 -6.83 27.45
N GLU A 76 -35.53 -6.11 26.82
CA GLU A 76 -35.62 -5.59 25.45
C GLU A 76 -34.32 -5.80 24.66
N THR A 77 -34.37 -5.58 23.34
CA THR A 77 -33.17 -5.49 22.48
C THR A 77 -32.43 -4.17 22.73
N ALA A 78 -31.21 -4.03 22.20
CA ALA A 78 -30.51 -2.76 22.26
C ALA A 78 -31.28 -1.62 21.56
N GLU A 79 -31.24 -0.40 22.13
CA GLU A 79 -31.82 0.79 21.51
C GLU A 79 -31.02 1.23 20.27
N ASN A 80 -29.71 1.04 20.31
CA ASN A 80 -28.77 1.39 19.26
C ASN A 80 -27.85 0.21 18.95
N GLU A 81 -27.12 0.33 17.83
CA GLU A 81 -26.08 -0.62 17.50
C GLU A 81 -24.83 -0.37 18.35
N TYR A 82 -24.35 -1.41 19.02
CA TYR A 82 -23.20 -1.38 19.91
C TYR A 82 -22.07 -2.25 19.37
N LYS A 83 -20.84 -1.99 19.83
CA LYS A 83 -19.65 -2.74 19.41
C LYS A 83 -19.23 -3.74 20.46
N VAL A 84 -18.52 -4.79 20.03
CA VAL A 84 -17.84 -5.72 20.91
C VAL A 84 -16.37 -5.32 21.00
N PHE A 85 -15.85 -5.13 22.21
CA PHE A 85 -14.39 -5.05 22.43
C PHE A 85 -13.85 -6.40 22.84
N VAL A 86 -12.63 -6.71 22.40
CA VAL A 86 -11.89 -7.90 22.81
C VAL A 86 -10.45 -7.49 23.08
N HIS A 87 -10.04 -7.48 24.34
CA HIS A 87 -8.70 -7.12 24.76
C HIS A 87 -7.95 -8.34 25.29
N PHE A 88 -6.65 -8.42 24.99
CA PHE A 88 -5.75 -9.41 25.55
C PHE A 88 -4.75 -8.71 26.46
N GLU A 89 -4.86 -9.00 27.74
CA GLU A 89 -4.19 -8.25 28.81
C GLU A 89 -3.13 -9.11 29.51
N PHE A 90 -1.96 -8.52 29.77
CA PHE A 90 -0.81 -9.19 30.37
C PHE A 90 0.11 -8.18 31.10
N PRO A 91 0.76 -8.56 32.23
CA PRO A 91 0.72 -9.87 32.89
C PRO A 91 -0.50 -10.10 33.76
N ASP A 92 -1.24 -9.04 34.07
CA ASP A 92 -2.41 -9.03 34.92
C ASP A 92 -3.61 -8.44 34.17
N LYS A 93 -4.80 -8.65 34.74
CA LYS A 93 -6.06 -8.07 34.27
C LYS A 93 -6.09 -6.55 34.49
N GLY A 94 -6.45 -5.78 33.47
CA GLY A 94 -6.62 -4.34 33.48
C GLY A 94 -6.54 -3.73 32.07
N CYS A 95 -7.45 -2.79 31.76
CA CYS A 95 -7.47 -2.10 30.46
C CYS A 95 -6.23 -1.21 30.21
N ASP A 96 -5.43 -0.89 31.23
CA ASP A 96 -4.13 -0.23 31.08
C ASP A 96 -2.99 -1.20 30.70
N LYS A 97 -3.30 -2.51 30.65
CA LYS A 97 -2.38 -3.62 30.35
C LYS A 97 -2.70 -4.35 29.04
N ILE A 98 -3.50 -3.73 28.17
CA ILE A 98 -3.82 -4.27 26.85
C ILE A 98 -2.50 -4.39 26.05
N LYS A 99 -2.20 -5.60 25.59
CA LYS A 99 -1.06 -5.87 24.71
C LYS A 99 -1.47 -5.95 23.25
N PHE A 100 -2.67 -6.46 22.99
CA PHE A 100 -3.31 -6.47 21.69
C PHE A 100 -4.83 -6.59 21.86
N GLN A 101 -5.59 -6.16 20.85
CA GLN A 101 -7.05 -6.13 20.90
C GLN A 101 -7.68 -6.29 19.52
N GLN A 102 -8.98 -6.60 19.50
CA GLN A 102 -9.79 -6.67 18.29
C GLN A 102 -11.25 -6.29 18.57
N ASP A 103 -11.52 -4.99 18.59
CA ASP A 103 -12.88 -4.46 18.60
C ASP A 103 -13.55 -4.70 17.24
N HIS A 104 -14.83 -5.07 17.25
CA HIS A 104 -15.59 -5.35 16.04
C HIS A 104 -17.07 -5.02 16.18
N GLU A 105 -17.74 -4.88 15.04
CA GLU A 105 -19.21 -4.94 14.98
C GLU A 105 -19.62 -6.42 15.05
N PRO A 106 -20.60 -6.79 15.90
CA PRO A 106 -21.02 -8.18 16.00
C PRO A 106 -21.64 -8.67 14.69
N LEU A 107 -21.55 -9.98 14.40
CA LEU A 107 -22.12 -10.58 13.19
C LEU A 107 -23.63 -10.35 13.08
N VAL A 108 -24.32 -10.39 14.22
CA VAL A 108 -25.72 -10.02 14.35
C VAL A 108 -25.76 -8.69 15.08
N PRO A 109 -26.38 -7.64 14.51
CA PRO A 109 -26.50 -6.34 15.15
C PRO A 109 -27.16 -6.42 16.54
N THR A 110 -26.67 -5.67 17.54
CA THR A 110 -27.18 -5.72 18.92
C THR A 110 -28.66 -5.36 19.05
N VAL A 111 -29.18 -4.53 18.13
CA VAL A 111 -30.60 -4.21 18.06
C VAL A 111 -31.48 -5.43 17.68
N ALA A 112 -30.88 -6.53 17.25
CA ALA A 112 -31.55 -7.79 16.92
C ALA A 112 -31.38 -8.87 18.02
N TRP A 113 -30.71 -8.57 19.12
CA TRP A 113 -30.44 -9.52 20.20
C TRP A 113 -31.65 -9.64 21.12
N GLU A 114 -32.65 -10.42 20.72
CA GLU A 114 -33.85 -10.62 21.52
C GLU A 114 -33.54 -11.23 22.90
N PRO A 115 -34.30 -10.87 23.95
CA PRO A 115 -34.21 -11.47 25.27
C PRO A 115 -34.15 -13.01 25.25
N GLY A 116 -33.17 -13.58 25.94
CA GLY A 116 -32.96 -15.02 26.09
C GLY A 116 -32.38 -15.74 24.87
N LYS A 117 -32.23 -15.08 23.71
CA LYS A 117 -31.60 -15.71 22.54
C LYS A 117 -30.08 -15.73 22.68
N ILE A 118 -29.49 -16.86 22.29
CA ILE A 118 -28.03 -17.01 22.18
C ILE A 118 -27.59 -16.55 20.80
N ILE A 119 -26.70 -15.56 20.75
CA ILE A 119 -26.09 -15.04 19.54
C ILE A 119 -24.67 -15.59 19.46
N THR A 120 -24.33 -16.22 18.34
CA THR A 120 -22.94 -16.65 18.07
C THR A 120 -22.25 -15.57 17.25
N ASP A 121 -21.18 -15.03 17.80
CA ASP A 121 -20.41 -13.93 17.25
C ASP A 121 -18.98 -14.41 16.94
N GLY A 122 -18.71 -14.62 15.65
CA GLY A 122 -17.47 -15.20 15.12
C GLY A 122 -17.69 -16.41 14.19
N PRO A 123 -16.63 -17.16 13.84
CA PRO A 123 -15.27 -17.01 14.36
C PRO A 123 -14.60 -15.71 13.89
N TYR A 124 -13.84 -15.10 14.79
CA TYR A 124 -12.93 -14.00 14.55
C TYR A 124 -11.50 -14.47 14.74
N THR A 125 -10.55 -13.69 14.24
CA THR A 125 -9.14 -13.96 14.44
C THR A 125 -8.36 -12.74 14.84
N VAL A 126 -7.49 -12.92 15.83
CA VAL A 126 -6.56 -11.89 16.29
C VAL A 126 -5.12 -12.36 16.05
N GLN A 127 -4.28 -11.47 15.53
CA GLN A 127 -2.85 -11.75 15.39
C GLN A 127 -2.13 -11.41 16.69
N ILE A 128 -1.39 -12.37 17.24
CA ILE A 128 -0.51 -12.13 18.39
C ILE A 128 0.68 -11.31 17.89
N PRO A 129 1.05 -10.19 18.55
CA PRO A 129 2.23 -9.43 18.17
C PRO A 129 3.47 -10.33 18.14
N SER A 130 4.32 -10.19 17.11
CA SER A 130 5.55 -10.99 16.99
C SER A 130 6.53 -10.77 18.14
N ASN A 131 6.40 -9.65 18.85
CA ASN A 131 7.16 -9.29 20.05
C ASN A 131 6.39 -9.59 21.36
N ALA A 132 5.27 -10.32 21.32
CA ALA A 132 4.51 -10.67 22.51
C ALA A 132 5.39 -11.44 23.53
N GLU A 133 5.28 -11.05 24.79
CA GLU A 133 5.96 -11.70 25.92
C GLU A 133 5.35 -13.08 26.17
N GLU A 134 6.15 -14.05 26.64
CA GLU A 134 5.65 -15.39 26.98
C GLU A 134 4.84 -15.34 28.30
N GLY A 135 3.71 -16.04 28.32
CA GLY A 135 2.84 -16.11 29.49
C GLY A 135 1.36 -16.21 29.14
N THR A 136 0.50 -16.14 30.16
CA THR A 136 -0.95 -16.24 29.99
C THR A 136 -1.56 -14.86 29.85
N TYR A 137 -2.24 -14.64 28.73
CA TYR A 137 -2.99 -13.42 28.44
C TYR A 137 -4.46 -13.66 28.75
N TYR A 138 -5.08 -12.70 29.43
CA TYR A 138 -6.49 -12.77 29.79
C TYR A 138 -7.32 -12.08 28.72
N MET A 139 -8.36 -12.75 28.24
CA MET A 139 -9.28 -12.19 27.25
C MET A 139 -10.40 -11.44 28.00
N HIS A 140 -10.46 -10.14 27.78
CA HIS A 140 -11.41 -9.21 28.38
C HIS A 140 -12.36 -8.72 27.29
N ILE A 141 -13.64 -9.00 27.45
CA ILE A 141 -14.64 -8.87 26.40
C ILE A 141 -15.80 -8.07 26.94
N GLY A 142 -16.39 -7.23 26.09
CA GLY A 142 -17.60 -6.54 26.45
C GLY A 142 -18.32 -5.91 25.28
N VAL A 143 -19.53 -5.44 25.56
CA VAL A 143 -20.41 -4.74 24.61
C VAL A 143 -20.47 -3.29 25.04
N TYR A 144 -20.16 -2.36 24.14
CA TYR A 144 -20.05 -0.95 24.48
C TYR A 144 -20.63 -0.01 23.44
N GLN A 145 -21.09 1.13 23.94
CA GLN A 145 -21.30 2.34 23.18
C GLN A 145 -20.15 3.31 23.49
N TRP A 146 -19.56 3.91 22.45
CA TRP A 146 -18.45 4.83 22.66
C TRP A 146 -18.90 6.16 23.27
N GLU A 147 -20.06 6.70 22.84
CA GLU A 147 -20.58 7.99 23.32
C GLU A 147 -22.11 7.98 23.54
N PRO A 148 -22.59 8.30 24.76
CA PRO A 148 -21.78 8.35 25.98
C PRO A 148 -21.07 7.01 26.21
N HIS A 149 -19.89 7.03 26.82
CA HIS A 149 -19.12 5.80 27.03
C HIS A 149 -19.85 4.93 28.05
N VAL A 150 -20.53 3.89 27.56
CA VAL A 150 -21.33 2.96 28.35
C VAL A 150 -20.91 1.55 27.97
N ARG A 151 -20.68 0.71 28.98
CA ARG A 151 -20.42 -0.73 28.80
C ARG A 151 -21.64 -1.50 29.32
N PHE A 152 -22.27 -2.24 28.43
CA PHE A 152 -23.43 -3.10 28.73
C PHE A 152 -23.01 -4.52 29.13
N CYS A 153 -21.81 -4.93 28.71
CA CYS A 153 -21.11 -6.14 29.15
C CYS A 153 -19.63 -5.80 29.35
N ASP A 154 -19.01 -6.33 30.39
CA ASP A 154 -17.61 -6.08 30.76
C ASP A 154 -17.06 -7.25 31.59
N GLU A 155 -16.62 -8.31 30.91
CA GLU A 155 -16.31 -9.61 31.53
C GLU A 155 -14.98 -10.21 31.04
N TYR A 156 -14.24 -10.85 31.95
CA TYR A 156 -13.08 -11.67 31.56
C TYR A 156 -13.54 -13.07 31.20
N ALA A 157 -13.49 -13.39 29.91
CA ALA A 157 -13.96 -14.67 29.39
C ALA A 157 -12.93 -15.27 28.42
N GLY A 158 -12.18 -16.26 28.90
CA GLY A 158 -11.14 -16.96 28.14
C GLY A 158 -9.71 -16.52 28.50
N GLN A 159 -8.75 -17.34 28.10
CA GLN A 159 -7.32 -17.07 28.25
C GLN A 159 -6.55 -17.76 27.12
N ILE A 160 -5.35 -17.25 26.82
CA ILE A 160 -4.42 -17.89 25.89
C ILE A 160 -3.01 -17.87 26.46
N THR A 161 -2.27 -18.97 26.29
CA THR A 161 -0.84 -19.02 26.64
C THR A 161 0.03 -18.74 25.42
N ILE A 162 0.86 -17.69 25.51
CA ILE A 162 1.90 -17.38 24.53
C ILE A 162 3.19 -18.07 24.95
N ASP A 163 3.72 -18.95 24.09
CA ASP A 163 4.94 -19.73 24.31
C ASP A 163 5.67 -19.88 22.97
N LYS A 164 6.93 -19.43 22.90
CA LYS A 164 7.76 -19.50 21.68
C LYS A 164 8.02 -20.95 21.25
N LYS A 165 7.87 -21.92 22.16
CA LYS A 165 8.01 -23.36 21.91
C LYS A 165 6.68 -24.05 21.60
N ALA A 166 5.54 -23.34 21.58
CA ALA A 166 4.26 -23.92 21.12
C ALA A 166 4.44 -24.52 19.73
N GLU A 167 3.67 -25.54 19.33
CA GLU A 167 3.71 -25.99 17.93
C GLU A 167 2.96 -24.99 17.04
N THR A 168 3.52 -24.62 15.88
CA THR A 168 2.77 -23.79 14.93
C THR A 168 1.65 -24.63 14.34
N VAL A 169 0.40 -24.29 14.66
CA VAL A 169 -0.77 -24.91 14.05
C VAL A 169 -0.96 -24.33 12.65
N LYS A 170 -0.21 -24.83 11.66
CA LYS A 170 -0.56 -24.60 10.25
C LYS A 170 -1.64 -25.61 9.87
N ARG A 171 -2.88 -25.15 9.73
CA ARG A 171 -3.98 -26.00 9.24
C ARG A 171 -3.61 -26.48 7.84
N GLN A 172 -3.36 -27.78 7.68
CA GLN A 172 -2.99 -28.36 6.39
C GLN A 172 -4.25 -28.55 5.54
N PHE A 173 -4.24 -28.01 4.33
CA PHE A 173 -5.30 -28.25 3.36
C PHE A 173 -5.10 -29.62 2.72
N THR A 174 -6.05 -30.52 2.94
CA THR A 174 -6.11 -31.77 2.16
C THR A 174 -7.19 -31.60 1.11
N SER A 175 -6.80 -31.59 -0.16
CA SER A 175 -7.75 -31.48 -1.26
C SER A 175 -8.81 -32.58 -1.16
N LEU A 176 -10.08 -32.19 -1.20
CA LEU A 176 -11.20 -33.13 -1.25
C LEU A 176 -11.15 -33.94 -2.53
N GLN A 177 -11.57 -35.21 -2.47
CA GLN A 177 -11.72 -36.03 -3.67
C GLN A 177 -12.82 -35.46 -4.57
N SER A 178 -12.66 -35.55 -5.89
CA SER A 178 -13.60 -34.98 -6.88
C SER A 178 -15.06 -35.40 -6.66
N LEU A 179 -15.30 -36.69 -6.34
CA LEU A 179 -16.65 -37.19 -6.06
C LEU A 179 -17.29 -36.54 -4.82
N GLN A 180 -16.48 -36.26 -3.79
CA GLN A 180 -16.97 -35.55 -2.60
C GLN A 180 -17.30 -34.10 -2.95
N VAL A 181 -16.46 -33.43 -3.72
CA VAL A 181 -16.70 -32.06 -4.20
C VAL A 181 -18.03 -31.98 -4.97
N GLU A 182 -18.28 -32.90 -5.91
CA GLU A 182 -19.54 -32.96 -6.67
C GLU A 182 -20.75 -33.21 -5.77
N LYS A 183 -20.65 -34.16 -4.83
CA LYS A 183 -21.73 -34.44 -3.88
C LYS A 183 -22.08 -33.22 -3.04
N ARG A 184 -21.07 -32.48 -2.56
CA ARG A 184 -21.25 -31.27 -1.76
C ARG A 184 -21.91 -30.16 -2.57
N ARG A 185 -21.45 -29.92 -3.81
CA ARG A 185 -22.08 -28.97 -4.73
C ARG A 185 -23.55 -29.31 -4.99
N LYS A 186 -23.88 -30.58 -5.22
CA LYS A 186 -25.26 -31.02 -5.39
C LYS A 186 -26.11 -30.71 -4.15
N ALA A 187 -25.61 -31.04 -2.97
CA ALA A 187 -26.30 -30.75 -1.70
C ALA A 187 -26.51 -29.24 -1.48
N LEU A 188 -25.57 -28.40 -1.94
CA LEU A 188 -25.69 -26.95 -1.88
C LEU A 188 -26.84 -26.44 -2.76
N SER A 189 -26.92 -26.89 -4.02
CA SER A 189 -28.03 -26.53 -4.92
C SER A 189 -29.39 -27.05 -4.42
N GLU A 190 -29.42 -28.23 -3.77
CA GLU A 190 -30.63 -28.80 -3.18
C GLU A 190 -31.20 -27.99 -1.99
N ARG A 191 -30.44 -27.02 -1.42
CA ARG A 191 -30.97 -26.07 -0.41
C ARG A 191 -32.02 -25.13 -0.99
N LEU A 192 -31.93 -24.84 -2.29
CA LEU A 192 -32.82 -23.92 -2.95
C LEU A 192 -34.15 -24.61 -3.29
N LYS A 193 -35.09 -24.58 -2.33
CA LYS A 193 -36.44 -25.13 -2.49
C LYS A 193 -37.39 -24.10 -3.09
N ASP A 194 -38.24 -24.57 -4.01
CA ASP A 194 -39.31 -23.80 -4.66
C ASP A 194 -38.90 -22.42 -5.21
N PRO A 195 -37.79 -22.31 -5.99
CA PRO A 195 -37.32 -21.02 -6.46
C PRO A 195 -38.22 -20.38 -7.51
N GLN A 196 -38.29 -19.06 -7.47
CA GLN A 196 -38.65 -18.22 -8.61
C GLN A 196 -37.44 -18.03 -9.53
N ILE A 197 -37.68 -17.96 -10.83
CA ILE A 197 -36.62 -17.96 -11.84
C ILE A 197 -36.87 -16.83 -12.85
N ILE A 198 -35.79 -16.11 -13.19
CA ILE A 198 -35.64 -15.24 -14.35
C ILE A 198 -34.34 -15.63 -15.05
N GLU A 199 -34.27 -15.48 -16.37
CA GLU A 199 -33.10 -15.90 -17.14
C GLU A 199 -32.92 -15.11 -18.43
N SER A 200 -31.68 -15.12 -18.92
CA SER A 200 -31.27 -14.66 -20.23
C SER A 200 -30.50 -15.77 -20.95
N GLU A 201 -29.88 -15.46 -22.10
CA GLU A 201 -28.96 -16.38 -22.76
C GLU A 201 -27.67 -16.66 -21.95
N SER A 202 -27.24 -15.72 -21.09
CA SER A 202 -25.96 -15.84 -20.35
C SER A 202 -26.12 -16.24 -18.89
N VAL A 203 -27.24 -15.91 -18.24
CA VAL A 203 -27.43 -16.21 -16.81
C VAL A 203 -28.79 -16.82 -16.53
N LYS A 204 -28.87 -17.64 -15.49
CA LYS A 204 -30.14 -18.08 -14.88
C LYS A 204 -30.09 -17.77 -13.39
N ILE A 205 -31.06 -16.98 -12.93
CA ILE A 205 -31.17 -16.54 -11.53
C ILE A 205 -32.34 -17.28 -10.89
N SER A 206 -32.08 -17.95 -9.78
CA SER A 206 -33.08 -18.70 -9.02
C SER A 206 -33.09 -18.21 -7.57
N VAL A 207 -34.22 -17.75 -7.06
CA VAL A 207 -34.36 -17.18 -5.70
C VAL A 207 -35.63 -17.70 -5.03
N ASN A 208 -35.57 -18.08 -3.76
CA ASN A 208 -36.76 -18.48 -3.01
C ASN A 208 -37.20 -17.42 -1.99
N SER A 209 -38.38 -17.62 -1.38
CA SER A 209 -38.97 -16.69 -0.41
C SER A 209 -38.11 -16.49 0.85
N ASN A 210 -37.18 -17.39 1.12
CA ASN A 210 -36.27 -17.28 2.26
C ASN A 210 -34.98 -16.51 1.89
N GLY A 211 -34.90 -15.95 0.69
CA GLY A 211 -33.76 -15.18 0.22
C GLY A 211 -32.53 -16.02 -0.17
N ILE A 212 -32.65 -17.35 -0.18
CA ILE A 212 -31.61 -18.24 -0.73
C ILE A 212 -31.62 -18.07 -2.26
N TRP A 213 -30.43 -17.97 -2.85
CA TRP A 213 -30.28 -17.78 -4.29
C TRP A 213 -29.15 -18.59 -4.91
N GLU A 214 -29.33 -18.91 -6.19
CA GLU A 214 -28.34 -19.49 -7.09
C GLU A 214 -28.34 -18.72 -8.41
N ILE A 215 -27.16 -18.33 -8.90
CA ILE A 215 -26.99 -17.71 -10.22
C ILE A 215 -26.03 -18.58 -11.03
N LEU A 216 -26.54 -19.19 -12.09
CA LEU A 216 -25.77 -19.99 -13.04
C LEU A 216 -25.23 -19.08 -14.14
N ASP A 217 -23.91 -19.01 -14.27
CA ASP A 217 -23.24 -18.51 -15.46
C ASP A 217 -23.29 -19.60 -16.54
N LYS A 218 -24.14 -19.42 -17.55
CA LYS A 218 -24.38 -20.40 -18.62
C LYS A 218 -23.16 -20.57 -19.52
N GLN A 219 -22.27 -19.57 -19.59
CA GLN A 219 -21.10 -19.61 -20.46
C GLN A 219 -19.98 -20.49 -19.88
N SER A 220 -19.79 -20.46 -18.56
CA SER A 220 -18.83 -21.35 -17.89
C SER A 220 -19.46 -22.64 -17.35
N GLY A 221 -20.77 -22.65 -17.12
CA GLY A 221 -21.48 -23.74 -16.44
C GLY A 221 -21.35 -23.71 -14.92
N VAL A 222 -20.79 -22.64 -14.34
CA VAL A 222 -20.53 -22.52 -12.90
C VAL A 222 -21.68 -21.80 -12.20
N ALA A 223 -22.15 -22.40 -11.09
CA ALA A 223 -23.16 -21.81 -10.22
C ALA A 223 -22.54 -21.05 -9.04
N TRP A 224 -23.04 -19.83 -8.84
CA TRP A 224 -22.74 -18.92 -7.74
C TRP A 224 -23.91 -18.93 -6.75
N HIS A 225 -23.63 -18.90 -5.45
CA HIS A 225 -24.65 -19.17 -4.43
C HIS A 225 -24.65 -18.09 -3.34
N SER A 226 -25.80 -17.95 -2.69
CA SER A 226 -25.93 -17.22 -1.43
C SER A 226 -25.09 -17.85 -0.31
N SER A 227 -25.05 -17.16 0.84
CA SER A 227 -24.35 -17.67 2.03
C SER A 227 -24.77 -19.11 2.37
N PRO A 228 -23.82 -19.98 2.73
CA PRO A 228 -24.14 -21.31 3.24
C PRO A 228 -24.59 -21.33 4.70
N ASP A 229 -24.31 -20.27 5.46
CA ASP A 229 -24.45 -20.26 6.92
C ASP A 229 -25.78 -19.63 7.37
N GLN A 230 -26.40 -18.84 6.52
CA GLN A 230 -27.63 -18.13 6.83
C GLN A 230 -28.65 -18.21 5.69
N GLU A 231 -29.92 -18.29 6.07
CA GLU A 231 -31.02 -17.93 5.19
C GLU A 231 -31.15 -16.40 5.16
N GLY A 232 -31.70 -15.86 4.07
CA GLY A 232 -31.84 -14.42 3.87
C GLY A 232 -31.00 -13.91 2.69
N PHE A 233 -31.60 -12.97 1.95
CA PHE A 233 -30.96 -12.32 0.81
C PHE A 233 -29.90 -11.28 1.23
N GLY A 234 -30.00 -10.82 2.48
CA GLY A 234 -29.19 -9.78 3.10
C GLY A 234 -29.89 -9.24 4.33
N SER A 235 -29.46 -8.07 4.78
CA SER A 235 -29.97 -7.42 5.99
C SER A 235 -30.05 -5.91 5.82
N ALA A 236 -30.87 -5.22 6.62
CA ALA A 236 -31.00 -3.76 6.57
C ALA A 236 -31.20 -3.15 7.95
N MET A 237 -30.66 -1.95 8.13
CA MET A 237 -31.00 -1.06 9.24
C MET A 237 -31.96 0.02 8.73
N LEU A 238 -33.18 0.02 9.26
CA LEU A 238 -34.22 0.98 8.95
C LEU A 238 -34.39 1.96 10.10
N ASN A 239 -34.74 3.21 9.80
CA ASN A 239 -35.26 4.15 10.77
C ASN A 239 -36.78 4.24 10.60
N VAL A 240 -37.54 3.71 11.55
CA VAL A 240 -39.00 3.69 11.56
C VAL A 240 -39.51 4.65 12.64
N GLY A 241 -40.01 5.81 12.23
CA GLY A 241 -40.55 6.83 13.13
C GLY A 241 -39.53 7.35 14.15
N GLY A 242 -38.26 7.47 13.75
CA GLY A 242 -37.16 7.90 14.62
C GLY A 242 -36.46 6.77 15.39
N LYS A 243 -36.93 5.53 15.28
CA LYS A 243 -36.33 4.36 15.95
C LYS A 243 -35.64 3.44 14.97
N LYS A 244 -34.45 2.96 15.33
CA LYS A 244 -33.71 1.97 14.54
C LYS A 244 -34.39 0.60 14.61
N LYS A 245 -34.52 -0.06 13.47
CA LYS A 245 -35.06 -1.41 13.33
C LYS A 245 -34.20 -2.22 12.37
N PHE A 246 -33.67 -3.35 12.85
CA PHE A 246 -32.99 -4.31 12.01
C PHE A 246 -33.98 -5.26 11.33
N VAL A 247 -33.75 -5.52 10.04
CA VAL A 247 -34.59 -6.39 9.21
C VAL A 247 -33.71 -7.39 8.48
N MET A 248 -33.95 -8.69 8.72
CA MET A 248 -33.43 -9.77 7.88
C MET A 248 -34.30 -9.93 6.64
N LEU A 249 -33.68 -10.12 5.48
CA LEU A 249 -34.38 -10.33 4.20
C LEU A 249 -34.63 -11.83 3.96
N ASP A 250 -35.27 -12.50 4.92
CA ASP A 250 -35.46 -13.97 4.98
C ASP A 250 -36.93 -14.43 4.88
N LYS A 251 -37.87 -13.48 4.71
CA LYS A 251 -39.31 -13.73 4.53
C LYS A 251 -39.89 -12.79 3.47
N LEU A 252 -39.57 -13.09 2.23
CA LEU A 252 -39.77 -12.20 1.10
C LEU A 252 -40.98 -12.60 0.26
N LYS A 253 -41.81 -11.61 -0.05
CA LYS A 253 -42.81 -11.73 -1.12
C LYS A 253 -42.12 -11.47 -2.45
N ILE A 254 -42.14 -12.45 -3.34
CA ILE A 254 -41.50 -12.37 -4.65
C ILE A 254 -42.53 -12.05 -5.72
N SER A 255 -42.27 -11.01 -6.51
CA SER A 255 -42.95 -10.74 -7.77
C SER A 255 -41.92 -10.71 -8.90
N LYS A 256 -42.32 -11.12 -10.11
CA LYS A 256 -41.39 -11.25 -11.24
C LYS A 256 -41.97 -10.69 -12.54
N GLU A 257 -41.06 -10.14 -13.32
CA GLU A 257 -41.16 -9.78 -14.72
C GLU A 257 -40.13 -10.64 -15.51
N PRO A 258 -40.11 -10.64 -16.85
CA PRO A 258 -39.20 -11.50 -17.63
C PRO A 258 -37.72 -11.34 -17.26
N ASP A 259 -37.28 -10.11 -16.99
CA ASP A 259 -35.89 -9.72 -16.72
C ASP A 259 -35.67 -9.20 -15.29
N MET A 260 -36.69 -9.24 -14.43
CA MET A 260 -36.63 -8.62 -13.10
C MET A 260 -37.38 -9.42 -12.03
N MET A 261 -36.81 -9.50 -10.83
CA MET A 261 -37.49 -9.95 -9.62
C MET A 261 -37.49 -8.87 -8.55
N LYS A 262 -38.63 -8.65 -7.90
CA LYS A 262 -38.78 -7.79 -6.74
C LYS A 262 -39.07 -8.64 -5.50
N LEU A 263 -38.19 -8.52 -4.51
CA LEU A 263 -38.19 -9.20 -3.22
C LEU A 263 -38.62 -8.23 -2.12
N GLU A 264 -39.85 -8.33 -1.63
CA GLU A 264 -40.42 -7.36 -0.70
C GLU A 264 -40.50 -7.92 0.73
N SER A 265 -39.96 -7.17 1.71
CA SER A 265 -40.08 -7.45 3.14
C SER A 265 -41.41 -6.95 3.71
N ALA A 266 -41.76 -7.41 4.91
CA ALA A 266 -42.98 -6.98 5.60
C ALA A 266 -42.99 -5.48 5.95
N GLU A 267 -41.80 -4.89 6.11
CA GLU A 267 -41.57 -3.47 6.41
C GLU A 267 -41.68 -2.57 5.19
N GLY A 268 -41.90 -3.13 3.99
CA GLY A 268 -41.97 -2.38 2.75
C GLY A 268 -40.61 -2.08 2.12
N LEU A 269 -39.52 -2.66 2.62
CA LEU A 269 -38.24 -2.64 1.90
C LEU A 269 -38.29 -3.65 0.75
N ALA A 270 -37.95 -3.21 -0.45
CA ALA A 270 -37.90 -4.07 -1.62
C ALA A 270 -36.49 -4.12 -2.22
N VAL A 271 -35.96 -5.32 -2.41
CA VAL A 271 -34.75 -5.56 -3.20
C VAL A 271 -35.15 -5.95 -4.62
N ILE A 272 -34.52 -5.32 -5.61
CA ILE A 272 -34.78 -5.52 -7.03
C ILE A 272 -33.55 -6.21 -7.62
N ILE A 273 -33.78 -7.33 -8.30
CA ILE A 273 -32.78 -8.07 -9.07
C ILE A 273 -33.15 -7.93 -10.53
N LYS A 274 -32.28 -7.33 -11.34
CA LYS A 274 -32.57 -7.07 -12.75
C LYS A 274 -31.44 -7.58 -13.65
N ILE A 275 -31.78 -8.35 -14.67
CA ILE A 275 -30.87 -8.69 -15.76
C ILE A 275 -30.85 -7.50 -16.73
N LEU A 276 -29.67 -6.92 -16.96
CA LEU A 276 -29.52 -5.79 -17.88
C LEU A 276 -29.51 -6.25 -19.35
N GLN A 277 -29.56 -5.29 -20.27
CA GLN A 277 -29.72 -5.53 -21.71
C GLN A 277 -28.61 -6.41 -22.32
N ASP A 278 -27.41 -6.43 -21.74
CA ASP A 278 -26.32 -7.29 -22.22
C ASP A 278 -26.51 -8.77 -21.87
N GLY A 279 -27.56 -9.10 -21.11
CA GLY A 279 -27.94 -10.45 -20.70
C GLY A 279 -27.01 -11.09 -19.68
N ARG A 280 -25.85 -10.51 -19.37
CA ARG A 280 -24.84 -11.11 -18.47
C ARG A 280 -24.62 -10.30 -17.20
N THR A 281 -25.09 -9.06 -17.17
CA THR A 281 -25.00 -8.17 -16.01
C THR A 281 -26.28 -8.25 -15.20
N VAL A 282 -26.14 -8.46 -13.89
CA VAL A 282 -27.24 -8.54 -12.93
C VAL A 282 -27.07 -7.39 -11.94
N GLU A 283 -28.02 -6.47 -11.93
CA GLU A 283 -28.07 -5.36 -10.98
C GLU A 283 -28.91 -5.74 -9.76
N PHE A 284 -28.37 -5.49 -8.58
CA PHE A 284 -29.07 -5.56 -7.30
C PHE A 284 -29.25 -4.14 -6.78
N SER A 285 -30.49 -3.73 -6.59
CA SER A 285 -30.84 -2.41 -6.05
C SER A 285 -31.93 -2.53 -4.99
N TYR A 286 -32.25 -1.42 -4.32
CA TYR A 286 -33.31 -1.41 -3.33
C TYR A 286 -34.15 -0.13 -3.39
N ASP A 287 -35.41 -0.26 -2.98
CA ASP A 287 -36.35 0.85 -2.84
C ASP A 287 -37.31 0.59 -1.66
N LEU A 288 -37.99 1.64 -1.20
CA LEU A 288 -39.08 1.52 -0.23
C LEU A 288 -40.41 1.49 -0.98
N SER A 289 -41.08 0.34 -0.97
CA SER A 289 -42.41 0.17 -1.52
C SER A 289 -43.41 1.15 -0.88
N PRO A 290 -44.36 1.70 -1.65
CA PRO A 290 -45.50 2.40 -1.06
C PRO A 290 -46.32 1.41 -0.21
N PRO A 291 -46.88 1.84 0.95
CA PRO A 291 -47.68 0.97 1.80
C PRO A 291 -48.92 0.44 1.03
N PRO A 292 -49.47 -0.74 1.42
CA PRO A 292 -50.69 -1.27 0.81
C PRO A 292 -51.82 -0.23 0.87
N GLN A 293 -52.55 -0.07 -0.24
CA GLN A 293 -53.65 0.91 -0.44
C GLN A 293 -54.88 0.74 0.47
N SER A 294 -54.81 -0.01 1.57
CA SER A 294 -55.97 -0.32 2.43
C SER A 294 -56.07 0.47 3.73
N SER A 295 -55.35 1.59 3.90
CA SER A 295 -55.57 2.49 5.04
C SER A 295 -55.91 3.91 4.57
N PRO A 296 -57.17 4.34 4.64
CA PRO A 296 -57.58 5.68 4.26
C PRO A 296 -57.21 6.64 5.38
N ILE A 297 -56.08 7.32 5.25
CA ILE A 297 -55.82 8.56 5.97
C ILE A 297 -55.74 9.67 4.93
N GLN A 298 -56.82 10.43 4.82
CA GLN A 298 -56.88 11.69 4.09
C GLN A 298 -56.30 12.79 4.98
N GLY A 299 -55.30 13.51 4.48
CA GLY A 299 -54.74 14.68 5.14
C GLY A 299 -53.25 14.80 4.86
N GLU A 300 -52.83 15.97 4.42
CA GLU A 300 -51.47 16.31 4.05
C GLU A 300 -50.45 16.06 5.18
N GLU A 301 -49.59 15.04 5.06
CA GLU A 301 -48.29 15.02 5.74
C GLU A 301 -47.18 14.57 4.79
N LYS A 302 -46.19 15.46 4.64
CA LYS A 302 -44.89 15.18 4.01
C LYS A 302 -44.12 14.21 4.91
N GLY A 303 -43.58 13.13 4.33
CA GLY A 303 -42.49 12.33 4.91
C GLY A 303 -42.95 11.04 5.58
N ARG A 304 -42.98 9.96 4.81
CA ARG A 304 -43.24 8.58 5.26
C ARG A 304 -42.23 8.18 6.34
N GLY A 305 -42.69 7.69 7.48
CA GLY A 305 -41.85 7.38 8.64
C GLY A 305 -40.94 6.14 8.54
N VAL A 306 -40.44 5.76 7.36
CA VAL A 306 -39.44 4.68 7.19
C VAL A 306 -38.32 5.18 6.27
N GLU A 307 -37.08 5.14 6.75
CA GLU A 307 -35.87 5.46 5.99
C GLU A 307 -34.88 4.28 6.06
N VAL A 308 -34.05 4.10 5.04
CA VAL A 308 -32.98 3.08 5.06
C VAL A 308 -31.68 3.74 5.50
N GLU A 309 -31.19 3.44 6.71
CA GLU A 309 -29.86 3.90 7.15
C GLU A 309 -28.76 3.15 6.40
N SER A 310 -28.91 1.82 6.29
CA SER A 310 -27.99 0.96 5.55
C SER A 310 -28.68 -0.32 5.10
N ILE A 311 -28.21 -0.89 4.01
CA ILE A 311 -28.59 -2.23 3.55
C ILE A 311 -27.33 -3.00 3.19
N ARG A 312 -27.23 -4.23 3.67
CA ARG A 312 -26.16 -5.17 3.39
C ARG A 312 -26.67 -6.21 2.41
N LEU A 313 -26.18 -6.15 1.18
CA LEU A 313 -26.54 -7.04 0.08
C LEU A 313 -25.43 -8.06 -0.15
N LEU A 314 -25.83 -9.21 -0.73
CA LEU A 314 -24.93 -10.33 -1.04
C LEU A 314 -24.11 -10.72 0.20
N GLU A 315 -24.80 -10.88 1.32
CA GLU A 315 -24.13 -11.11 2.59
C GLU A 315 -23.42 -12.47 2.58
N ASN A 316 -22.12 -12.48 2.88
CA ASN A 316 -21.21 -13.61 2.72
C ASN A 316 -21.32 -14.30 1.34
N SER A 317 -21.56 -13.53 0.28
CA SER A 317 -21.71 -14.01 -1.08
C SER A 317 -21.36 -12.93 -2.13
N PRO A 318 -21.09 -13.28 -3.40
CA PRO A 318 -20.61 -14.59 -3.83
C PRO A 318 -19.37 -15.05 -3.04
N TRP A 319 -19.03 -16.33 -3.16
CA TRP A 319 -17.91 -16.93 -2.44
C TRP A 319 -17.18 -18.00 -3.27
N VAL A 320 -15.94 -18.26 -2.89
CA VAL A 320 -15.02 -19.21 -3.54
C VAL A 320 -14.28 -20.06 -2.51
N THR A 321 -13.71 -21.19 -2.92
CA THR A 321 -13.01 -22.12 -2.03
C THR A 321 -11.69 -22.64 -2.62
N ASP A 322 -10.83 -23.20 -1.76
CA ASP A 322 -9.62 -23.94 -2.13
C ASP A 322 -9.90 -25.04 -3.16
N SER A 323 -10.96 -25.84 -2.96
CA SER A 323 -11.32 -26.94 -3.88
C SER A 323 -11.79 -26.45 -5.25
N ASP A 324 -12.22 -25.19 -5.35
CA ASP A 324 -12.57 -24.52 -6.61
C ASP A 324 -11.36 -23.86 -7.29
N LYS A 325 -10.15 -23.96 -6.71
CA LYS A 325 -8.98 -23.13 -7.05
C LYS A 325 -9.35 -21.65 -7.10
N GLY A 326 -10.18 -21.24 -6.14
CA GLY A 326 -10.82 -19.95 -6.15
C GLY A 326 -9.93 -18.84 -5.59
N TYR A 327 -10.16 -17.62 -6.05
CA TYR A 327 -9.49 -16.44 -5.51
C TYR A 327 -10.34 -15.18 -5.68
N ALA A 328 -10.07 -14.19 -4.83
CA ALA A 328 -10.63 -12.84 -4.92
C ALA A 328 -9.58 -11.85 -5.46
N LEU A 329 -10.04 -10.81 -6.13
CA LEU A 329 -9.25 -9.67 -6.57
C LEU A 329 -9.75 -8.43 -5.84
N VAL A 330 -8.84 -7.71 -5.17
CA VAL A 330 -9.16 -6.51 -4.41
C VAL A 330 -8.33 -5.35 -4.97
N PRO A 331 -8.95 -4.25 -5.42
CA PRO A 331 -8.25 -3.12 -6.03
C PRO A 331 -7.75 -2.14 -4.98
N SER A 332 -7.04 -2.63 -3.97
CA SER A 332 -6.36 -1.77 -3.00
C SER A 332 -4.96 -1.44 -3.52
N ARG A 333 -4.71 -0.15 -3.75
CA ARG A 333 -3.53 0.38 -4.45
C ARG A 333 -3.39 -0.26 -5.84
N MET A 334 -2.22 -0.83 -6.13
CA MET A 334 -1.99 -1.53 -7.40
C MET A 334 -2.90 -2.75 -7.57
N GLY A 335 -3.27 -3.40 -6.45
CA GLY A 335 -4.16 -4.54 -6.41
C GLY A 335 -3.52 -5.80 -5.84
N MET A 336 -4.38 -6.68 -5.35
CA MET A 336 -3.96 -7.95 -4.79
C MET A 336 -4.92 -9.07 -5.18
N LEU A 337 -4.35 -10.26 -5.35
CA LEU A 337 -5.04 -11.53 -5.49
C LEU A 337 -5.00 -12.26 -4.14
N ILE A 338 -6.14 -12.73 -3.67
CA ILE A 338 -6.28 -13.47 -2.41
C ILE A 338 -6.75 -14.89 -2.73
N PRO A 339 -5.85 -15.89 -2.68
CA PRO A 339 -6.21 -17.29 -2.92
C PRO A 339 -7.08 -17.82 -1.79
N ALA A 340 -8.04 -18.69 -2.11
CA ALA A 340 -8.86 -19.37 -1.11
C ALA A 340 -8.17 -20.59 -0.47
N ASP A 341 -6.86 -20.78 -0.67
CA ASP A 341 -6.02 -21.83 -0.10
C ASP A 341 -4.82 -21.27 0.70
N ASN A 342 -4.88 -20.00 1.10
CA ASN A 342 -3.77 -19.30 1.73
C ASN A 342 -3.57 -19.61 3.22
N GLY A 343 -4.52 -20.25 3.91
CA GLY A 343 -4.37 -20.57 5.34
C GLY A 343 -4.68 -19.44 6.30
N ILE A 344 -5.10 -18.27 5.80
CA ILE A 344 -5.32 -17.06 6.60
C ILE A 344 -6.81 -16.79 6.72
N VAL A 345 -7.29 -16.73 7.96
CA VAL A 345 -8.65 -16.30 8.32
C VAL A 345 -8.62 -14.82 8.64
N PHE A 346 -9.61 -14.08 8.14
CA PHE A 346 -9.74 -12.64 8.36
C PHE A 346 -11.14 -12.14 8.01
N SER A 347 -11.50 -10.97 8.51
CA SER A 347 -12.57 -10.13 7.97
C SER A 347 -12.01 -8.72 7.77
N LYS A 348 -12.14 -8.16 6.55
CA LYS A 348 -11.57 -6.87 6.20
C LYS A 348 -12.50 -6.09 5.29
N ARG A 349 -12.83 -4.87 5.70
CA ARG A 349 -13.48 -3.88 4.84
C ARG A 349 -12.46 -3.16 3.98
N PHE A 350 -12.83 -2.94 2.73
CA PHE A 350 -12.11 -2.18 1.73
C PHE A 350 -13.02 -1.09 1.19
N ASN A 351 -13.36 -0.11 2.03
CA ASN A 351 -14.33 0.92 1.70
C ASN A 351 -13.91 1.69 0.43
N SER A 352 -14.91 2.11 -0.34
CA SER A 352 -14.68 2.83 -1.59
C SER A 352 -13.90 4.12 -1.35
N PHE A 353 -12.75 4.23 -2.01
CA PHE A 353 -11.86 5.39 -2.00
C PHE A 353 -11.39 5.85 -0.62
N GLU A 354 -11.34 4.93 0.35
CA GLU A 354 -10.61 5.16 1.61
C GLU A 354 -9.10 4.96 1.37
N TYR A 355 -8.25 5.55 2.22
CA TYR A 355 -6.80 5.29 2.15
C TYR A 355 -6.52 3.81 2.39
N GLU A 356 -5.92 3.14 1.41
CA GLU A 356 -5.75 1.67 1.37
C GLU A 356 -7.06 0.86 1.44
N GLY A 357 -8.19 1.48 1.06
CA GLY A 357 -9.47 0.83 0.77
C GLY A 357 -9.50 0.27 -0.67
N CYS A 358 -10.61 0.47 -1.37
CA CYS A 358 -10.70 0.21 -2.81
C CYS A 358 -10.38 1.48 -3.61
N ASP A 359 -9.34 1.45 -4.45
CA ASP A 359 -8.97 2.54 -5.37
C ASP A 359 -9.71 2.45 -6.72
N MET A 360 -10.40 1.33 -6.95
CA MET A 360 -11.40 1.13 -8.01
C MET A 360 -12.69 0.55 -7.40
N GLU A 361 -13.86 0.94 -7.89
CA GLU A 361 -15.18 0.47 -7.50
C GLU A 361 -15.45 -0.90 -8.12
N MET A 362 -14.60 -1.85 -7.79
CA MET A 362 -14.72 -3.23 -8.22
C MET A 362 -14.21 -4.24 -7.21
N MET A 363 -14.69 -5.46 -7.33
CA MET A 363 -14.04 -6.66 -6.82
C MET A 363 -14.12 -7.76 -7.88
N GLY A 364 -13.12 -8.62 -7.92
CA GLY A 364 -13.11 -9.79 -8.80
C GLY A 364 -13.23 -11.07 -8.00
N MET A 365 -13.93 -12.06 -8.55
CA MET A 365 -14.02 -13.41 -7.99
C MET A 365 -13.80 -14.41 -9.11
N VAL A 366 -12.96 -15.42 -8.87
CA VAL A 366 -12.75 -16.52 -9.82
C VAL A 366 -13.01 -17.84 -9.14
N LYS A 367 -13.87 -18.66 -9.76
CA LYS A 367 -14.34 -19.94 -9.24
C LYS A 367 -14.33 -20.99 -10.33
N GLN A 368 -13.54 -22.06 -10.21
CA GLN A 368 -13.45 -23.12 -11.23
C GLN A 368 -13.10 -22.57 -12.63
N GLY A 369 -12.34 -21.49 -12.68
CA GLY A 369 -12.02 -20.76 -13.92
C GLY A 369 -13.18 -19.93 -14.50
N SER A 370 -14.33 -19.83 -13.83
CA SER A 370 -15.38 -18.83 -14.13
C SER A 370 -15.02 -17.50 -13.47
N ALA A 371 -15.06 -16.41 -14.23
CA ALA A 371 -14.75 -15.07 -13.76
C ALA A 371 -16.01 -14.24 -13.53
N LEU A 372 -16.04 -13.56 -12.39
CA LEU A 372 -17.10 -12.66 -11.97
C LEU A 372 -16.51 -11.31 -11.59
N LEU A 373 -17.03 -10.24 -12.21
CA LEU A 373 -16.75 -8.86 -11.82
C LEU A 373 -17.93 -8.34 -10.99
N ILE A 374 -17.63 -7.73 -9.85
CA ILE A 374 -18.59 -6.99 -9.02
C ILE A 374 -18.23 -5.51 -9.15
N SER A 375 -19.19 -4.66 -9.53
CA SER A 375 -19.01 -3.23 -9.78
C SER A 375 -20.11 -2.43 -9.08
N TRP A 376 -19.81 -1.21 -8.65
CA TRP A 376 -20.78 -0.26 -8.11
C TRP A 376 -20.43 1.16 -8.58
N HIS A 377 -21.27 2.14 -8.30
CA HIS A 377 -20.98 3.54 -8.61
C HIS A 377 -21.48 4.50 -7.53
N ASP A 378 -20.83 4.44 -6.37
CA ASP A 378 -21.07 5.34 -5.24
C ASP A 378 -19.98 5.18 -4.15
N PRO A 379 -19.38 6.28 -3.65
CA PRO A 379 -18.33 6.25 -2.63
C PRO A 379 -18.82 5.85 -1.21
N TYR A 380 -20.13 5.64 -1.02
CA TYR A 380 -20.73 5.12 0.21
C TYR A 380 -21.06 3.63 0.15
N VAL A 381 -20.54 2.91 -0.85
CA VAL A 381 -20.46 1.45 -0.81
C VAL A 381 -19.26 1.03 0.03
N GLU A 382 -19.49 0.10 0.97
CA GLU A 382 -18.49 -0.50 1.84
C GLU A 382 -18.38 -2.01 1.53
N PRO A 383 -17.47 -2.41 0.61
CA PRO A 383 -17.13 -3.80 0.38
C PRO A 383 -16.41 -4.43 1.56
N GLU A 384 -16.72 -5.69 1.84
CA GLU A 384 -16.04 -6.52 2.83
C GLU A 384 -15.64 -7.86 2.22
N LEU A 385 -14.44 -8.33 2.57
CA LEU A 385 -13.96 -9.66 2.26
C LEU A 385 -13.74 -10.43 3.55
N LYS A 386 -14.27 -11.64 3.62
CA LYS A 386 -14.14 -12.55 4.76
C LYS A 386 -13.54 -13.87 4.29
N SER A 387 -12.51 -14.33 4.99
CA SER A 387 -11.90 -15.63 4.84
C SER A 387 -12.09 -16.42 6.13
N ARG A 388 -12.59 -17.65 6.05
CA ARG A 388 -12.74 -18.55 7.20
C ARG A 388 -12.44 -19.99 6.82
N PHE A 389 -12.11 -20.80 7.82
CA PHE A 389 -12.08 -22.25 7.64
C PHE A 389 -13.50 -22.83 7.61
N GLU A 390 -13.64 -23.92 6.88
CA GLU A 390 -14.92 -24.58 6.67
C GLU A 390 -14.81 -26.08 6.94
N ASP A 391 -15.59 -26.56 7.92
CA ASP A 391 -15.66 -27.97 8.31
C ASP A 391 -17.00 -28.62 7.88
N SER A 392 -17.90 -27.84 7.26
CA SER A 392 -19.22 -28.29 6.80
C SER A 392 -19.15 -29.41 5.76
N LYS A 393 -20.11 -30.34 5.85
CA LYS A 393 -20.26 -31.44 4.89
C LYS A 393 -20.93 -31.05 3.58
N ILE A 394 -21.36 -29.79 3.41
CA ILE A 394 -22.07 -29.32 2.21
C ILE A 394 -21.28 -28.30 1.36
N ILE A 395 -20.24 -27.68 1.89
CA ILE A 395 -19.41 -26.73 1.13
C ILE A 395 -18.21 -27.48 0.53
N PRO A 396 -17.93 -27.34 -0.78
CA PRO A 396 -16.78 -27.97 -1.42
C PRO A 396 -15.50 -27.19 -1.08
N GLY A 397 -14.86 -27.50 0.04
CA GLY A 397 -13.60 -26.89 0.43
C GLY A 397 -13.33 -26.99 1.93
N SER A 398 -12.14 -26.54 2.31
CA SER A 398 -11.69 -26.37 3.70
C SER A 398 -11.47 -24.91 4.08
N GLN A 399 -11.42 -24.01 3.09
CA GLN A 399 -11.40 -22.56 3.31
C GLN A 399 -12.35 -21.90 2.30
N ILE A 400 -13.06 -20.89 2.77
CA ILE A 400 -14.01 -20.11 1.99
C ILE A 400 -13.66 -18.63 2.09
N VAL A 401 -13.62 -17.97 0.95
CA VAL A 401 -13.46 -16.52 0.82
C VAL A 401 -14.75 -15.96 0.22
N SER A 402 -15.39 -15.03 0.92
CA SER A 402 -16.71 -14.49 0.59
C SER A 402 -16.73 -12.97 0.65
N THR A 403 -17.57 -12.35 -0.18
CA THR A 403 -17.77 -10.89 -0.20
C THR A 403 -19.04 -10.47 0.57
N SER A 404 -19.17 -9.18 0.86
CA SER A 404 -20.42 -8.52 1.29
C SER A 404 -20.36 -7.04 0.92
N PHE A 405 -21.52 -6.42 0.69
CA PHE A 405 -21.58 -5.01 0.29
C PHE A 405 -22.61 -4.26 1.13
N THR A 406 -22.15 -3.29 1.93
CA THR A 406 -23.04 -2.40 2.67
C THR A 406 -23.22 -1.10 1.88
N LEU A 407 -24.46 -0.76 1.57
CA LEU A 407 -24.85 0.48 0.88
C LEU A 407 -25.41 1.46 1.91
N LYS A 408 -24.89 2.68 1.92
CA LYS A 408 -25.31 3.77 2.81
C LYS A 408 -25.59 5.04 2.01
N LYS A 409 -26.36 5.96 2.62
CA LYS A 409 -26.61 7.31 2.09
C LYS A 409 -27.09 7.29 0.62
N SER A 410 -26.27 7.76 -0.33
CA SER A 410 -26.63 7.84 -1.75
C SER A 410 -26.48 6.51 -2.50
N ALA A 411 -25.78 5.52 -1.94
CA ALA A 411 -25.59 4.23 -2.61
C ALA A 411 -26.91 3.46 -2.73
N LYS A 412 -27.28 3.06 -3.95
CA LYS A 412 -28.55 2.35 -4.25
C LYS A 412 -28.42 1.02 -4.94
N SER A 413 -27.28 0.72 -5.57
CA SER A 413 -27.12 -0.49 -6.35
C SER A 413 -25.69 -1.00 -6.40
N ILE A 414 -25.57 -2.29 -6.73
CA ILE A 414 -24.35 -3.01 -7.09
C ILE A 414 -24.64 -3.92 -8.29
N ARG A 415 -23.63 -4.25 -9.09
CA ARG A 415 -23.75 -5.09 -10.29
C ARG A 415 -22.82 -6.28 -10.24
N LEU A 416 -23.32 -7.44 -10.66
CA LEU A 416 -22.56 -8.67 -10.90
C LEU A 416 -22.52 -8.92 -12.40
N ILE A 417 -21.31 -9.04 -12.96
CA ILE A 417 -21.07 -9.21 -14.39
C ILE A 417 -20.40 -10.55 -14.60
N PHE A 418 -21.14 -11.51 -15.16
CA PHE A 418 -20.66 -12.88 -15.39
C PHE A 418 -19.89 -12.96 -16.71
N LEU A 419 -18.62 -13.36 -16.65
CA LEU A 419 -17.67 -13.26 -17.78
C LEU A 419 -17.36 -14.60 -18.46
N GLY A 420 -18.04 -15.69 -18.06
CA GLY A 420 -17.69 -17.02 -18.54
C GLY A 420 -16.34 -17.46 -18.00
N LYS A 421 -15.57 -18.19 -18.83
CA LYS A 421 -14.23 -18.65 -18.45
C LYS A 421 -13.22 -17.51 -18.51
N GLY A 422 -12.43 -17.32 -17.46
CA GLY A 422 -11.43 -16.26 -17.40
C GLY A 422 -10.68 -16.19 -16.08
N GLY A 423 -9.84 -15.14 -15.98
CA GLY A 423 -9.02 -14.85 -14.81
C GLY A 423 -8.91 -13.35 -14.54
N ALA A 424 -7.80 -12.92 -13.93
CA ALA A 424 -7.58 -11.51 -13.59
C ALA A 424 -7.60 -10.59 -14.83
N GLY A 425 -6.94 -11.00 -15.92
CA GLY A 425 -6.95 -10.25 -17.18
C GLY A 425 -8.38 -10.05 -17.73
N THR A 426 -9.20 -11.11 -17.75
CA THR A 426 -10.60 -11.03 -18.19
C THR A 426 -11.43 -10.04 -17.37
N ILE A 427 -11.24 -10.04 -16.04
CA ILE A 427 -11.92 -9.13 -15.12
C ILE A 427 -11.47 -7.67 -15.35
N GLY A 428 -10.16 -7.43 -15.47
CA GLY A 428 -9.62 -6.09 -15.78
C GLY A 428 -10.16 -5.54 -17.09
N GLN A 429 -10.15 -6.34 -18.15
CA GLN A 429 -10.70 -5.94 -19.46
C GLN A 429 -12.21 -5.65 -19.41
N ALA A 430 -12.98 -6.42 -18.65
CA ALA A 430 -14.40 -6.14 -18.44
C ALA A 430 -14.62 -4.82 -17.69
N TYR A 431 -13.77 -4.52 -16.69
CA TYR A 431 -13.88 -3.29 -15.91
C TYR A 431 -13.56 -2.03 -16.70
N ILE A 432 -12.71 -2.10 -17.74
CA ILE A 432 -12.49 -0.95 -18.65
C ILE A 432 -13.80 -0.43 -19.23
N LYS A 433 -14.78 -1.30 -19.51
CA LYS A 433 -16.11 -0.88 -19.97
C LYS A 433 -16.87 -0.10 -18.89
N GLU A 434 -16.89 -0.61 -17.66
CA GLU A 434 -17.51 0.07 -16.52
C GLU A 434 -16.84 1.42 -16.24
N ALA A 435 -15.51 1.47 -16.25
CA ALA A 435 -14.73 2.70 -16.07
C ALA A 435 -15.07 3.76 -17.14
N LYS A 436 -15.29 3.36 -18.40
CA LYS A 436 -15.74 4.25 -19.48
C LYS A 436 -17.16 4.76 -19.23
N GLU A 437 -18.09 3.89 -18.82
CA GLU A 437 -19.47 4.29 -18.51
C GLU A 437 -19.55 5.29 -17.35
N LYS A 438 -18.64 5.16 -16.37
CA LYS A 438 -18.50 6.08 -15.23
C LYS A 438 -17.78 7.39 -15.57
N GLY A 439 -17.14 7.48 -16.74
CA GLY A 439 -16.33 8.63 -17.14
C GLY A 439 -14.96 8.71 -16.46
N TRP A 440 -14.44 7.59 -15.94
CA TRP A 440 -13.16 7.52 -15.23
C TRP A 440 -12.02 6.91 -16.05
N TYR A 441 -12.30 6.55 -17.30
CA TYR A 441 -11.29 6.10 -18.25
C TYR A 441 -10.96 7.23 -19.23
N SER A 442 -9.68 7.63 -19.29
CA SER A 442 -9.17 8.54 -20.31
C SER A 442 -7.76 8.15 -20.69
N ASN A 443 -7.61 7.69 -21.94
CA ASN A 443 -6.37 7.10 -22.41
C ASN A 443 -5.35 8.14 -22.90
N TRP A 444 -4.14 7.70 -23.19
CA TRP A 444 -3.08 8.58 -23.68
C TRP A 444 -3.39 9.25 -25.01
N ASP A 445 -4.10 8.58 -25.93
CA ASP A 445 -4.43 9.19 -27.23
C ASP A 445 -5.30 10.43 -27.04
N GLU A 446 -6.33 10.36 -26.19
CA GLU A 446 -7.16 11.51 -25.81
C GLU A 446 -6.34 12.61 -25.15
N LYS A 447 -5.50 12.26 -24.16
CA LYS A 447 -4.69 13.21 -23.40
C LYS A 447 -3.63 13.91 -24.25
N ILE A 448 -2.96 13.17 -25.13
CA ILE A 448 -1.93 13.69 -26.05
C ILE A 448 -2.57 14.55 -27.13
N ASN A 449 -3.75 14.18 -27.64
CA ASN A 449 -4.49 15.03 -28.58
C ASN A 449 -4.87 16.38 -27.95
N LYS A 450 -5.24 16.38 -26.66
CA LYS A 450 -5.55 17.61 -25.92
C LYS A 450 -4.29 18.43 -25.57
N ASN A 451 -3.21 17.77 -25.18
CA ASN A 451 -1.91 18.38 -24.89
C ASN A 451 -0.77 17.49 -25.40
N PRO A 452 -0.16 17.81 -26.56
CA PRO A 452 0.95 17.01 -27.12
C PRO A 452 2.17 16.90 -26.19
N GLY A 453 2.35 17.86 -25.28
CA GLY A 453 3.42 17.82 -24.28
C GLY A 453 3.34 16.62 -23.35
N THR A 454 2.15 16.06 -23.14
CA THR A 454 1.91 14.86 -22.33
C THR A 454 2.66 13.64 -22.84
N ALA A 455 2.93 13.55 -24.15
CA ALA A 455 3.69 12.44 -24.74
C ALA A 455 5.11 12.29 -24.15
N LYS A 456 5.66 13.36 -23.55
CA LYS A 456 6.96 13.32 -22.88
C LYS A 456 6.99 12.45 -21.63
N LEU A 457 5.84 12.13 -21.03
CA LEU A 457 5.74 11.18 -19.91
C LEU A 457 5.97 9.73 -20.35
N LEU A 458 5.80 9.41 -21.64
CA LEU A 458 5.96 8.04 -22.13
C LEU A 458 7.44 7.63 -22.13
N GLY A 459 7.84 6.92 -21.08
CA GLY A 459 9.20 6.47 -20.82
C GLY A 459 9.99 7.41 -19.90
N ALA A 460 9.34 8.44 -19.35
CA ALA A 460 10.02 9.38 -18.45
C ALA A 460 10.37 8.71 -17.12
N SER A 461 11.63 8.80 -16.71
CA SER A 461 12.00 8.52 -15.32
C SER A 461 11.52 9.65 -14.40
N ASN A 462 10.92 9.32 -13.25
CA ASN A 462 10.59 10.33 -12.24
C ASN A 462 11.82 10.60 -11.38
N ILE A 463 12.41 11.78 -11.51
CA ILE A 463 13.61 12.21 -10.82
C ILE A 463 13.22 13.37 -9.92
N LYS A 464 13.27 13.18 -8.60
CA LYS A 464 12.81 14.18 -7.64
C LYS A 464 13.95 14.58 -6.71
N LEU A 465 14.26 15.87 -6.69
CA LEU A 465 15.01 16.46 -5.60
C LEU A 465 14.02 16.70 -4.47
N TRP A 466 14.00 15.78 -3.50
CA TRP A 466 12.93 15.65 -2.50
C TRP A 466 12.67 16.95 -1.75
N SER A 467 13.74 17.60 -1.27
CA SER A 467 13.65 18.87 -0.57
C SER A 467 14.91 19.69 -0.84
N CYS A 468 14.78 20.74 -1.64
CA CYS A 468 15.84 21.75 -1.80
C CYS A 468 16.09 22.48 -0.46
N PHE A 469 15.01 22.82 0.24
CA PHE A 469 15.03 23.46 1.54
C PHE A 469 13.98 22.85 2.48
N ALA A 470 14.36 22.60 3.72
CA ALA A 470 13.48 22.11 4.78
C ALA A 470 13.63 22.95 6.05
N ARG A 471 12.49 23.27 6.67
CA ARG A 471 12.38 23.80 8.04
C ARG A 471 11.67 22.76 8.90
N PHE A 472 12.21 22.47 10.08
CA PHE A 472 11.65 21.47 11.00
C PHE A 472 11.06 22.16 12.22
N MET A 473 9.79 21.90 12.51
CA MET A 473 9.05 22.36 13.69
C MET A 473 8.87 21.20 14.69
N ASN A 474 8.47 21.51 15.92
CA ASN A 474 7.90 20.51 16.82
C ASN A 474 6.52 20.05 16.36
N ALA A 475 6.02 18.96 16.96
CA ALA A 475 4.74 18.36 16.57
C ALA A 475 3.56 19.33 16.76
N GLU A 476 3.64 20.27 17.71
CA GLU A 476 2.59 21.26 17.97
C GLU A 476 2.67 22.49 17.04
N SER A 477 3.63 22.54 16.11
CA SER A 477 3.84 23.68 15.20
C SER A 477 4.17 25.01 15.91
N THR A 478 4.71 24.97 17.13
CA THR A 478 4.94 26.16 17.98
C THR A 478 6.41 26.55 18.11
N GLN A 479 7.35 25.66 17.76
CA GLN A 479 8.78 25.88 17.94
C GLN A 479 9.58 25.31 16.77
N GLU A 480 10.43 26.14 16.17
CA GLU A 480 11.40 25.69 15.17
C GLU A 480 12.55 24.92 15.83
N ARG A 481 12.85 23.74 15.28
CA ARG A 481 13.93 22.83 15.69
C ARG A 481 15.17 22.95 14.81
N GLY A 482 15.02 23.34 13.55
CA GLY A 482 16.17 23.55 12.66
C GLY A 482 15.79 23.79 11.20
N ARG A 483 16.80 24.02 10.37
CA ARG A 483 16.69 24.21 8.91
C ARG A 483 17.82 23.47 8.20
N ALA A 484 17.55 23.00 6.99
CA ALA A 484 18.54 22.38 6.12
C ALA A 484 18.33 22.81 4.66
N MET A 485 19.43 23.10 3.96
CA MET A 485 19.45 23.33 2.51
C MET A 485 20.28 22.20 1.89
N THR A 486 19.70 21.48 0.93
CA THR A 486 20.31 20.33 0.27
C THR A 486 20.75 20.64 -1.16
N TRP A 487 20.03 21.52 -1.84
CA TRP A 487 20.39 22.04 -3.16
C TRP A 487 20.00 23.52 -3.28
N THR A 488 20.90 24.33 -3.82
CA THR A 488 20.52 25.61 -4.43
C THR A 488 19.77 25.37 -5.75
N PHE A 489 19.03 26.36 -6.25
CA PHE A 489 18.33 26.19 -7.54
C PHE A 489 19.30 26.07 -8.73
N ASP A 490 20.50 26.65 -8.64
CA ASP A 490 21.56 26.45 -9.63
C ASP A 490 22.11 25.01 -9.61
N GLU A 491 22.38 24.46 -8.42
CA GLU A 491 22.79 23.06 -8.29
C GLU A 491 21.72 22.09 -8.79
N ALA A 492 20.44 22.38 -8.52
CA ALA A 492 19.33 21.59 -9.05
C ALA A 492 19.32 21.53 -10.59
N ALA A 493 19.60 22.65 -11.26
CA ALA A 493 19.74 22.68 -12.71
C ALA A 493 20.97 21.89 -13.19
N GLN A 494 22.10 22.00 -12.50
CA GLN A 494 23.30 21.21 -12.80
C GLN A 494 23.08 19.70 -12.63
N VAL A 495 22.26 19.27 -11.65
CA VAL A 495 21.89 17.86 -11.50
C VAL A 495 21.13 17.36 -12.73
N ALA A 496 20.14 18.12 -13.21
CA ALA A 496 19.43 17.75 -14.43
C ALA A 496 20.35 17.70 -15.66
N GLU A 497 21.29 18.65 -15.78
CA GLU A 497 22.29 18.71 -16.85
C GLU A 497 23.23 17.49 -16.81
N HIS A 498 23.70 17.08 -15.64
CA HIS A 498 24.51 15.88 -15.47
C HIS A 498 23.76 14.62 -15.91
N ILE A 499 22.52 14.45 -15.45
CA ILE A 499 21.68 13.30 -15.82
C ILE A 499 21.47 13.24 -17.35
N LYS A 500 21.22 14.40 -17.99
CA LYS A 500 21.05 14.47 -19.45
C LYS A 500 22.35 14.20 -20.20
N ASN A 501 23.43 14.88 -19.81
CA ASN A 501 24.64 14.97 -20.62
C ASN A 501 25.62 13.84 -20.32
N ASP A 502 25.71 13.38 -19.08
CA ASP A 502 26.69 12.39 -18.66
C ASP A 502 26.06 10.99 -18.61
N LEU A 503 24.84 10.86 -18.10
CA LEU A 503 24.11 9.57 -18.05
C LEU A 503 23.33 9.27 -19.34
N LYS A 504 23.22 10.24 -20.24
CA LYS A 504 22.50 10.12 -21.53
C LYS A 504 21.05 9.70 -21.36
N ILE A 505 20.37 10.25 -20.35
CA ILE A 505 18.95 10.01 -20.12
C ILE A 505 18.16 11.02 -20.91
N ASP A 506 17.29 10.52 -21.77
CA ASP A 506 16.62 11.34 -22.76
C ASP A 506 15.29 11.91 -22.26
N LYS A 507 14.59 11.15 -21.41
CA LYS A 507 13.26 11.47 -20.88
C LYS A 507 13.23 11.41 -19.35
N ALA A 508 12.87 12.54 -18.73
CA ALA A 508 12.64 12.62 -17.30
C ALA A 508 11.51 13.59 -16.96
N LEU A 509 10.76 13.22 -15.93
CA LEU A 509 9.95 14.11 -15.11
C LEU A 509 10.83 14.55 -13.94
N PHE A 510 11.32 15.78 -13.98
CA PHE A 510 12.23 16.34 -12.99
C PHE A 510 11.47 17.23 -12.00
N ILE A 511 11.32 16.75 -10.76
CA ILE A 511 10.49 17.35 -9.72
C ILE A 511 11.37 18.06 -8.68
N LEU A 512 11.01 19.29 -8.31
CA LEU A 512 11.57 20.00 -7.17
C LEU A 512 10.59 20.04 -6.00
N GLY A 513 10.97 19.47 -4.86
CA GLY A 513 10.32 19.70 -3.58
C GLY A 513 11.06 20.73 -2.73
N GLY A 514 10.36 21.34 -1.77
CA GLY A 514 10.94 22.30 -0.83
C GLY A 514 11.47 23.58 -1.47
N TRP A 515 10.86 24.01 -2.58
CA TRP A 515 11.20 25.28 -3.27
C TRP A 515 10.53 26.51 -2.63
N THR A 516 9.48 26.29 -1.83
CA THR A 516 8.61 27.31 -1.22
C THR A 516 9.33 28.15 -0.15
N THR A 517 8.73 29.27 0.27
CA THR A 517 9.28 30.24 1.24
C THR A 517 10.01 29.62 2.42
N THR A 518 9.38 28.64 3.07
CA THR A 518 9.86 27.99 4.29
C THR A 518 10.22 26.51 4.10
N GLY A 519 10.22 26.04 2.86
CA GLY A 519 10.65 24.70 2.50
C GLY A 519 9.56 23.65 2.56
N TYR A 520 9.96 22.39 2.37
CA TYR A 520 9.07 21.23 2.21
C TYR A 520 8.15 21.04 3.43
N ASP A 521 6.85 20.82 3.18
CA ASP A 521 5.80 20.64 4.20
C ASP A 521 5.73 21.74 5.26
N ASN A 522 5.80 23.00 4.85
CA ASN A 522 5.71 24.14 5.76
C ASN A 522 4.81 25.23 5.19
N GLN A 523 3.95 25.79 6.06
CA GLN A 523 3.16 27.00 5.82
C GLN A 523 2.30 27.01 4.55
N HIS A 524 1.97 25.85 3.99
CA HIS A 524 1.00 25.77 2.89
C HIS A 524 -0.32 26.44 3.29
N PRO A 525 -0.97 27.20 2.38
CA PRO A 525 -0.63 27.43 0.97
C PRO A 525 0.26 28.67 0.71
N ASP A 526 0.92 29.24 1.71
CA ASP A 526 1.72 30.48 1.59
C ASP A 526 3.13 30.21 1.04
N ILE A 527 3.19 29.91 -0.26
CA ILE A 527 4.38 29.35 -0.95
C ILE A 527 5.36 30.37 -1.53
N LEU A 528 4.99 31.65 -1.57
CA LEU A 528 5.81 32.75 -2.12
C LEU A 528 6.16 33.81 -1.07
N PRO A 529 7.30 34.52 -1.23
CA PRO A 529 8.35 34.32 -2.25
C PRO A 529 9.16 33.05 -2.03
N VAL A 530 9.81 32.51 -3.07
CA VAL A 530 10.52 31.21 -2.97
C VAL A 530 11.75 31.31 -2.06
N ALA A 531 12.21 30.16 -1.54
CA ALA A 531 13.28 30.07 -0.53
C ALA A 531 14.50 30.94 -0.88
N PRO A 532 14.78 32.03 -0.12
CA PRO A 532 15.95 32.87 -0.36
C PRO A 532 17.28 32.10 -0.18
N ALA A 533 17.29 31.11 0.73
CA ALA A 533 18.43 30.25 1.00
C ALA A 533 18.87 29.39 -0.22
N CYS A 534 17.95 29.14 -1.17
CA CYS A 534 18.24 28.41 -2.40
C CYS A 534 18.59 29.34 -3.59
N GLY A 535 18.56 30.66 -3.41
CA GLY A 535 18.83 31.66 -4.44
C GLY A 535 17.63 32.54 -4.83
N GLY A 536 16.43 32.27 -4.30
CA GLY A 536 15.23 33.10 -4.55
C GLY A 536 14.67 33.00 -5.97
N ASN A 537 13.77 33.93 -6.31
CA ASN A 537 12.94 33.86 -7.52
C ASN A 537 13.77 33.81 -8.81
N GLU A 538 14.82 34.64 -8.93
CA GLU A 538 15.63 34.72 -10.16
C GLU A 538 16.36 33.40 -10.44
N ALA A 539 16.93 32.78 -9.40
CA ALA A 539 17.63 31.50 -9.53
C ALA A 539 16.65 30.35 -9.87
N LEU A 540 15.44 30.33 -9.30
CA LEU A 540 14.44 29.33 -9.66
C LEU A 540 13.93 29.50 -11.10
N ALA A 541 13.76 30.75 -11.58
CA ALA A 541 13.37 31.02 -12.96
C ALA A 541 14.45 30.56 -13.95
N ASP A 542 15.74 30.80 -13.65
CA ASP A 542 16.85 30.28 -14.45
C ASP A 542 16.91 28.75 -14.45
N CYS A 543 16.74 28.12 -13.27
CA CYS A 543 16.65 26.67 -13.13
C CYS A 543 15.54 26.09 -14.04
N SER A 544 14.33 26.66 -13.98
CA SER A 544 13.22 26.26 -14.84
C SER A 544 13.56 26.34 -16.32
N LYS A 545 14.18 27.44 -16.77
CA LYS A 545 14.60 27.62 -18.16
C LYS A 545 15.61 26.55 -18.58
N ARG A 546 16.62 26.27 -17.75
CA ARG A 546 17.69 25.31 -18.05
C ARG A 546 17.15 23.88 -18.12
N VAL A 547 16.38 23.44 -17.14
CA VAL A 547 15.81 22.08 -17.12
C VAL A 547 14.88 21.85 -18.30
N LYS A 548 14.00 22.82 -18.63
CA LYS A 548 13.16 22.74 -19.83
C LYS A 548 13.99 22.71 -21.12
N GLY A 549 15.12 23.43 -21.16
CA GLY A 549 16.07 23.44 -22.28
C GLY A 549 16.69 22.08 -22.59
N LEU A 550 16.73 21.16 -21.61
CA LEU A 550 17.18 19.78 -21.80
C LEU A 550 16.12 18.87 -22.46
N GLY A 551 14.89 19.37 -22.60
CA GLY A 551 13.73 18.64 -23.11
C GLY A 551 12.90 17.94 -22.04
N TYR A 552 13.34 17.95 -20.78
CA TYR A 552 12.63 17.34 -19.64
C TYR A 552 11.34 18.07 -19.29
N LEU A 553 10.46 17.34 -18.59
CA LEU A 553 9.32 17.92 -17.89
C LEU A 553 9.80 18.44 -16.54
N PHE A 554 9.68 19.74 -16.31
CA PHE A 554 10.01 20.37 -15.04
C PHE A 554 8.76 20.56 -14.19
N CYS A 555 8.80 20.05 -12.96
CA CYS A 555 7.65 19.95 -12.08
C CYS A 555 7.95 20.53 -10.68
N PHE A 556 6.98 21.22 -10.10
CA PHE A 556 7.04 21.65 -8.70
C PHE A 556 6.12 20.78 -7.85
N HIS A 557 6.61 20.37 -6.69
CA HIS A 557 5.82 19.73 -5.64
C HIS A 557 5.27 20.81 -4.70
N ASP A 558 3.96 20.78 -4.46
CA ASP A 558 3.22 21.72 -3.62
C ASP A 558 2.09 20.98 -2.87
N ASN A 559 1.37 21.65 -1.97
CA ASN A 559 0.29 21.06 -1.19
C ASN A 559 -0.79 22.13 -0.92
N TYR A 560 -2.07 21.76 -1.09
CA TYR A 560 -3.25 22.59 -0.78
C TYR A 560 -4.24 21.88 0.15
N GLN A 561 -3.92 20.68 0.61
CA GLN A 561 -4.71 19.95 1.58
C GLN A 561 -4.27 20.29 3.00
N ASP A 562 -2.97 20.28 3.27
CA ASP A 562 -2.42 20.56 4.59
C ASP A 562 -2.28 22.07 4.81
N MET A 563 -2.79 22.56 5.93
CA MET A 563 -2.60 23.94 6.40
C MET A 563 -2.03 23.94 7.81
N TYR A 564 -1.01 24.75 8.05
CA TYR A 564 -0.28 24.79 9.31
C TYR A 564 -0.69 26.00 10.14
N ALA A 565 -0.75 25.85 11.46
CA ALA A 565 -1.18 26.93 12.36
C ALA A 565 -0.30 28.19 12.30
N ASP A 566 0.96 28.04 11.88
CA ASP A 566 1.90 29.13 11.70
C ASP A 566 1.93 29.70 10.26
N ALA A 567 1.06 29.22 9.37
CA ALA A 567 0.91 29.76 8.03
C ALA A 567 0.27 31.18 8.10
N PRO A 568 0.80 32.18 7.38
CA PRO A 568 0.23 33.52 7.33
C PRO A 568 -1.28 33.58 7.01
N SER A 569 -1.76 32.66 6.17
CA SER A 569 -3.16 32.54 5.77
C SER A 569 -3.99 31.62 6.67
N PHE A 570 -3.46 31.08 7.77
CA PHE A 570 -4.18 30.13 8.61
C PHE A 570 -5.47 30.75 9.17
N SER A 571 -6.59 30.07 8.90
CA SER A 571 -7.92 30.46 9.38
C SER A 571 -8.81 29.21 9.45
N GLU A 572 -9.56 29.06 10.54
CA GLU A 572 -10.49 27.93 10.71
C GLU A 572 -11.58 27.87 9.63
N GLU A 573 -11.85 28.98 8.92
CA GLU A 573 -12.82 29.07 7.82
C GLU A 573 -12.45 28.22 6.59
N TYR A 574 -11.19 27.77 6.52
CA TYR A 574 -10.69 26.92 5.46
C TYR A 574 -10.67 25.44 5.87
N ILE A 575 -10.77 25.14 7.17
CA ILE A 575 -10.48 23.82 7.71
C ILE A 575 -11.76 22.97 7.78
N MET A 576 -11.65 21.70 7.41
CA MET A 576 -12.74 20.75 7.53
C MET A 576 -13.16 20.57 8.99
N ARG A 577 -14.45 20.29 9.21
CA ARG A 577 -14.96 19.89 10.53
C ARG A 577 -15.51 18.47 10.48
N ASP A 578 -15.18 17.68 11.51
CA ASP A 578 -15.78 16.36 11.72
C ASP A 578 -17.28 16.49 12.08
N ALA A 579 -18.00 15.37 12.14
CA ALA A 579 -19.42 15.35 12.49
C ALA A 579 -19.77 15.94 13.87
N ARG A 580 -18.76 16.17 14.72
CA ARG A 580 -18.90 16.78 16.05
C ARG A 580 -18.59 18.28 16.05
N GLY A 581 -18.16 18.84 14.92
CA GLY A 581 -17.79 20.23 14.75
C GLY A 581 -16.33 20.53 15.10
N ASN A 582 -15.48 19.54 15.41
CA ASN A 582 -14.06 19.77 15.68
C ASN A 582 -13.29 19.99 14.38
N LEU A 583 -12.25 20.81 14.42
CA LEU A 583 -11.32 20.96 13.30
C LEU A 583 -10.63 19.63 12.99
N LEU A 584 -10.65 19.24 11.72
CA LEU A 584 -10.03 18.00 11.28
C LEU A 584 -8.51 18.16 11.25
N ARG A 585 -7.84 17.34 12.05
CA ARG A 585 -6.37 17.27 12.13
C ARG A 585 -5.83 16.38 11.01
N GLY A 586 -4.70 16.79 10.45
CA GLY A 586 -3.94 16.03 9.47
C GLY A 586 -2.74 15.31 10.09
N GLY A 587 -1.73 15.09 9.27
CA GLY A 587 -0.45 14.51 9.70
C GLY A 587 0.42 15.47 10.50
N VAL A 588 1.48 14.94 11.10
CA VAL A 588 2.57 15.73 11.68
C VAL A 588 3.76 15.64 10.74
N TRP A 589 4.09 16.75 10.11
CA TRP A 589 5.11 16.84 9.08
C TRP A 589 6.23 17.80 9.50
N ASN A 590 7.07 18.22 8.56
CA ASN A 590 8.17 19.16 8.85
C ASN A 590 7.65 20.47 9.47
N GLY A 591 6.49 20.97 9.06
CA GLY A 591 5.83 22.15 9.64
C GLY A 591 5.11 21.91 10.98
N GLY A 592 5.13 20.67 11.50
CA GLY A 592 4.39 20.26 12.68
C GLY A 592 3.01 19.68 12.33
N LEU A 593 2.05 19.76 13.24
CA LEU A 593 0.66 19.35 13.02
C LEU A 593 0.00 20.19 11.93
N ALA A 594 -0.46 19.52 10.87
CA ALA A 594 -1.32 20.09 9.86
C ALA A 594 -2.80 19.97 10.23
N TYR A 595 -3.61 20.83 9.62
CA TYR A 595 -5.07 20.76 9.59
C TYR A 595 -5.54 20.54 8.16
N ILE A 596 -6.60 19.75 7.99
CA ILE A 596 -7.10 19.39 6.66
C ILE A 596 -7.99 20.50 6.13
N THR A 597 -7.54 21.12 5.05
CA THR A 597 -8.27 22.14 4.29
C THR A 597 -9.45 21.50 3.56
N CYS A 598 -10.61 22.13 3.65
CA CYS A 598 -11.79 21.77 2.87
C CYS A 598 -11.46 21.85 1.36
N SER A 599 -11.70 20.81 0.57
CA SER A 599 -11.27 20.75 -0.84
C SER A 599 -11.84 21.88 -1.70
N LYS A 600 -13.08 22.33 -1.43
CA LYS A 600 -13.65 23.55 -2.01
C LYS A 600 -12.81 24.80 -1.73
N LYS A 601 -12.31 24.92 -0.50
CA LYS A 601 -11.46 26.02 -0.04
C LYS A 601 -10.03 25.90 -0.54
N ALA A 602 -9.50 24.68 -0.64
CA ALA A 602 -8.22 24.40 -1.29
C ALA A 602 -8.18 24.95 -2.73
N LEU A 603 -9.25 24.73 -3.50
CA LEU A 603 -9.39 25.29 -4.86
C LEU A 603 -9.45 26.82 -4.87
N GLU A 604 -10.14 27.43 -3.90
CA GLU A 604 -10.19 28.88 -3.72
C GLU A 604 -8.79 29.48 -3.47
N LEU A 605 -8.04 28.87 -2.54
CA LEU A 605 -6.68 29.25 -2.19
C LEU A 605 -5.72 29.11 -3.38
N ALA A 606 -5.78 27.99 -4.11
CA ALA A 606 -4.97 27.75 -5.31
C ALA A 606 -5.20 28.78 -6.42
N LYS A 607 -6.40 29.36 -6.51
CA LYS A 607 -6.79 30.36 -7.51
C LYS A 607 -6.34 31.79 -7.17
N ARG A 608 -5.71 32.03 -6.01
CA ARG A 608 -5.23 33.37 -5.63
C ARG A 608 -4.17 33.87 -6.61
N ARG A 609 -4.50 34.92 -7.36
CA ARG A 609 -3.72 35.41 -8.51
C ARG A 609 -2.34 35.96 -8.18
N GLN A 610 -2.12 36.41 -6.94
CA GLN A 610 -0.90 37.14 -6.55
C GLN A 610 0.06 36.29 -5.72
N THR A 611 -0.37 35.12 -5.23
CA THR A 611 0.37 34.35 -4.21
C THR A 611 0.48 32.86 -4.50
N ASN A 612 -0.34 32.31 -5.42
CA ASN A 612 -0.46 30.86 -5.65
C ASN A 612 -0.29 30.51 -7.14
N LEU A 613 -1.00 29.48 -7.64
CA LEU A 613 -0.72 28.85 -8.95
C LEU A 613 -0.57 29.84 -10.12
N PRO A 614 -1.42 30.89 -10.28
CA PRO A 614 -1.26 31.84 -11.38
C PRO A 614 0.05 32.64 -11.29
N GLU A 615 0.45 33.05 -10.09
CA GLU A 615 1.70 33.81 -9.92
C GLU A 615 2.92 32.89 -10.07
N VAL A 616 2.84 31.64 -9.60
CA VAL A 616 3.88 30.62 -9.84
C VAL A 616 4.08 30.38 -11.34
N LYS A 617 2.98 30.25 -12.11
CA LYS A 617 3.03 30.14 -13.58
C LYS A 617 3.72 31.35 -14.20
N LYS A 618 3.38 32.55 -13.75
CA LYS A 618 3.96 33.81 -14.26
C LYS A 618 5.45 33.97 -13.95
N LEU A 619 5.88 33.60 -12.74
CA LEU A 619 7.26 33.81 -12.29
C LEU A 619 8.22 32.74 -12.79
N PHE A 620 7.79 31.47 -12.85
CA PHE A 620 8.72 30.34 -13.06
C PHE A 620 8.34 29.44 -14.24
N ASP A 621 7.09 29.48 -14.69
CA ASP A 621 6.60 28.74 -15.87
C ASP A 621 7.01 27.24 -15.92
N PRO A 622 6.78 26.41 -14.88
CA PRO A 622 7.05 24.98 -14.97
C PRO A 622 6.11 24.30 -15.98
N THR A 623 6.51 23.12 -16.49
CA THR A 623 5.71 22.34 -17.47
C THR A 623 4.76 21.35 -16.82
N ALA A 624 4.92 21.09 -15.52
CA ALA A 624 4.09 20.19 -14.75
C ALA A 624 3.94 20.72 -13.32
N TYR A 625 2.88 20.31 -12.64
CA TYR A 625 2.67 20.67 -11.24
C TYR A 625 2.10 19.50 -10.47
N PHE A 626 2.71 19.21 -9.33
CA PHE A 626 2.33 18.14 -8.43
C PHE A 626 1.70 18.72 -7.18
N ILE A 627 0.44 18.37 -6.88
CA ILE A 627 -0.20 18.75 -5.61
C ILE A 627 -0.33 17.50 -4.76
N ASP A 628 0.42 17.49 -3.67
CA ASP A 628 0.56 16.37 -2.75
C ASP A 628 -0.76 16.04 -2.05
N THR A 629 -0.88 14.77 -1.65
CA THR A 629 -2.00 14.14 -0.92
C THR A 629 -3.40 14.24 -1.53
N THR A 630 -3.65 15.10 -2.52
CA THR A 630 -5.00 15.42 -3.03
C THR A 630 -5.73 14.19 -3.55
N PHE A 631 -5.05 13.32 -4.30
CA PHE A 631 -5.61 12.06 -4.79
C PHE A 631 -5.20 10.84 -3.95
N ALA A 632 -4.29 10.99 -2.98
CA ALA A 632 -3.95 9.93 -2.03
C ALA A 632 -4.92 9.88 -0.84
N ALA A 633 -5.34 11.02 -0.33
CA ALA A 633 -6.29 11.09 0.77
C ALA A 633 -7.61 10.41 0.39
N GLY A 634 -8.21 9.72 1.36
CA GLY A 634 -9.56 9.23 1.20
C GLY A 634 -10.55 10.38 0.97
N LEU A 635 -11.77 10.05 0.52
CA LEU A 635 -12.83 11.05 0.41
C LEU A 635 -13.38 11.38 1.81
N ILE A 636 -13.38 12.66 2.16
CA ILE A 636 -13.71 13.14 3.51
C ILE A 636 -14.94 14.05 3.44
N GLU A 637 -15.89 13.84 4.34
CA GLU A 637 -17.03 14.74 4.51
C GLU A 637 -16.65 15.94 5.38
N CYS A 638 -17.19 17.11 5.04
CA CYS A 638 -17.02 18.32 5.84
C CYS A 638 -18.35 18.71 6.45
N HIS A 639 -18.41 18.85 7.77
CA HIS A 639 -19.62 19.20 8.52
C HIS A 639 -19.63 20.66 8.99
N SER A 640 -18.72 21.49 8.49
CA SER A 640 -18.76 22.94 8.74
C SER A 640 -20.04 23.54 8.12
N PRO A 641 -20.81 24.35 8.87
CA PRO A 641 -22.00 25.01 8.32
C PRO A 641 -21.72 25.91 7.11
N ASP A 642 -20.51 26.48 7.01
CA ASP A 642 -20.15 27.45 5.97
C ASP A 642 -19.72 26.79 4.65
N HIS A 643 -19.26 25.54 4.71
CA HIS A 643 -18.75 24.80 3.56
C HIS A 643 -18.93 23.29 3.72
N PRO A 644 -20.19 22.79 3.86
CA PRO A 644 -20.45 21.37 4.01
C PRO A 644 -20.12 20.63 2.71
N LEU A 645 -19.58 19.41 2.84
CA LEU A 645 -19.24 18.54 1.70
C LEU A 645 -19.69 17.11 1.98
N THR A 646 -20.32 16.49 0.99
CA THR A 646 -20.42 15.02 0.89
C THR A 646 -19.12 14.43 0.31
N LYS A 647 -18.98 13.10 0.29
CA LYS A 647 -17.87 12.44 -0.43
C LYS A 647 -17.86 12.77 -1.91
N TRP A 648 -19.04 12.91 -2.52
CA TRP A 648 -19.18 13.34 -3.92
C TRP A 648 -18.68 14.77 -4.14
N ASP A 649 -18.98 15.68 -3.22
CA ASP A 649 -18.49 17.06 -3.31
C ASP A 649 -16.96 17.12 -3.12
N ASP A 650 -16.42 16.36 -2.17
CA ASP A 650 -14.97 16.30 -1.95
C ASP A 650 -14.22 15.78 -3.18
N MET A 651 -14.72 14.68 -3.77
CA MET A 651 -14.20 14.14 -5.04
C MET A 651 -14.20 15.22 -6.13
N LYS A 652 -15.35 15.89 -6.33
CA LYS A 652 -15.50 16.94 -7.34
C LYS A 652 -14.49 18.07 -7.16
N TYR A 653 -14.33 18.62 -5.96
CA TYR A 653 -13.42 19.75 -5.78
C TYR A 653 -11.94 19.36 -5.87
N LYS A 654 -11.60 18.11 -5.50
CA LYS A 654 -10.26 17.55 -5.77
C LYS A 654 -10.00 17.43 -7.28
N GLN A 655 -10.97 16.94 -8.06
CA GLN A 655 -10.89 16.91 -9.52
C GLN A 655 -10.74 18.32 -10.12
N GLU A 656 -11.54 19.29 -9.67
CA GLU A 656 -11.46 20.68 -10.14
C GLU A 656 -10.11 21.35 -9.81
N LEU A 657 -9.48 20.99 -8.69
CA LEU A 657 -8.12 21.44 -8.35
C LEU A 657 -7.08 20.89 -9.34
N GLY A 658 -7.14 19.60 -9.64
CA GLY A 658 -6.29 18.98 -10.66
C GLY A 658 -6.49 19.60 -12.04
N ASP A 659 -7.74 19.76 -12.47
CA ASP A 659 -8.08 20.38 -13.76
C ASP A 659 -7.63 21.84 -13.87
N TYR A 660 -7.79 22.60 -12.78
CA TYR A 660 -7.34 23.99 -12.76
C TYR A 660 -5.82 24.08 -12.85
N SER A 661 -5.09 23.26 -12.07
CA SER A 661 -3.63 23.19 -12.15
C SER A 661 -3.17 22.80 -13.56
N ARG A 662 -3.76 21.74 -14.13
CA ARG A 662 -3.51 21.29 -15.50
C ARG A 662 -3.76 22.39 -16.53
N SER A 663 -4.80 23.22 -16.36
CA SER A 663 -5.09 24.32 -17.27
C SER A 663 -4.00 25.40 -17.31
N LEU A 664 -3.22 25.53 -16.23
CA LEU A 664 -2.12 26.50 -16.13
C LEU A 664 -0.79 25.91 -16.60
N PHE A 665 -0.49 24.67 -16.22
CA PHE A 665 0.85 24.08 -16.41
C PHE A 665 0.92 23.08 -17.56
N GLY A 666 -0.22 22.53 -18.00
CA GLY A 666 -0.35 21.55 -19.07
C GLY A 666 -0.34 20.10 -18.57
N ILE A 667 0.45 19.80 -17.55
CA ILE A 667 0.55 18.47 -16.92
C ILE A 667 0.31 18.60 -15.42
N PHE A 668 -0.58 17.77 -14.90
CA PHE A 668 -0.87 17.66 -13.47
C PHE A 668 -0.52 16.26 -12.94
N GLY A 669 -0.04 16.21 -11.71
CA GLY A 669 0.10 14.98 -10.95
C GLY A 669 -0.29 15.16 -9.49
N SER A 670 -0.55 14.03 -8.82
CA SER A 670 -0.82 14.00 -7.38
C SER A 670 -0.29 12.70 -6.79
N GLU A 671 -0.23 12.67 -5.46
CA GLU A 671 0.21 11.51 -4.69
C GLU A 671 -0.79 10.37 -4.82
N ASP A 672 -0.28 9.15 -4.93
CA ASP A 672 -1.04 7.94 -5.25
C ASP A 672 -2.06 8.24 -6.37
N GLY A 673 -3.29 7.75 -6.25
CA GLY A 673 -4.37 8.01 -7.19
C GLY A 673 -5.51 7.03 -6.95
N LYS A 674 -6.70 7.42 -7.39
CA LYS A 674 -7.88 6.55 -7.52
C LYS A 674 -8.37 6.65 -8.95
N GLU A 675 -9.20 5.72 -9.39
CA GLU A 675 -9.75 5.77 -10.74
C GLU A 675 -10.48 7.09 -11.07
N TRP A 676 -11.20 7.68 -10.11
CA TRP A 676 -11.94 8.93 -10.33
C TRP A 676 -11.01 10.11 -10.66
N ALA A 677 -9.72 9.99 -10.35
CA ALA A 677 -8.71 11.00 -10.63
C ALA A 677 -8.02 10.81 -12.00
N VAL A 678 -8.15 9.64 -12.64
CA VAL A 678 -7.46 9.31 -13.89
C VAL A 678 -7.74 10.32 -15.02
N PRO A 679 -8.97 10.81 -15.25
CA PRO A 679 -9.23 11.83 -16.27
C PRO A 679 -8.65 13.23 -15.96
N HIS A 680 -8.30 13.47 -14.69
CA HIS A 680 -7.91 14.76 -14.14
C HIS A 680 -6.41 14.84 -13.82
N SER A 681 -5.64 13.80 -14.14
CA SER A 681 -4.19 13.71 -13.93
C SER A 681 -3.47 13.09 -15.12
N GLU A 682 -2.19 13.41 -15.27
CA GLU A 682 -1.31 12.76 -16.23
C GLU A 682 -0.32 11.80 -15.54
N PHE A 683 -0.07 11.96 -14.23
CA PHE A 683 0.72 10.98 -13.47
C PHE A 683 0.31 10.84 -12.01
N PHE A 684 0.66 9.69 -11.43
CA PHE A 684 0.45 9.34 -10.03
C PHE A 684 1.79 8.98 -9.37
N GLU A 685 2.15 9.67 -8.29
CA GLU A 685 3.35 9.38 -7.47
C GLU A 685 2.95 8.61 -6.20
N GLY A 686 3.10 7.29 -6.19
CA GLY A 686 2.91 6.47 -4.99
C GLY A 686 2.21 5.13 -5.22
N ILE A 687 1.30 5.06 -6.20
CA ILE A 687 0.58 3.81 -6.52
C ILE A 687 1.54 2.74 -7.05
N GLY A 688 2.63 3.17 -7.70
CA GLY A 688 3.77 2.34 -8.11
C GLY A 688 4.70 1.95 -6.96
N GLY A 689 4.38 2.23 -5.70
CA GLY A 689 5.13 1.77 -4.52
C GLY A 689 5.59 2.87 -3.57
N VAL A 690 6.09 2.49 -2.40
CA VAL A 690 6.43 3.37 -1.27
C VAL A 690 7.76 2.93 -0.69
N SER A 691 8.79 3.79 -0.73
CA SER A 691 10.11 3.50 -0.15
C SER A 691 10.67 2.14 -0.59
N GLY A 692 10.63 1.86 -1.90
CA GLY A 692 11.12 0.60 -2.47
C GLY A 692 10.25 -0.63 -2.16
N ARG A 693 9.00 -0.42 -1.70
CA ARG A 693 8.06 -1.48 -1.30
C ARG A 693 6.73 -1.34 -2.05
N TYR A 694 5.92 -2.39 -2.04
CA TYR A 694 4.65 -2.46 -2.76
C TYR A 694 3.49 -1.70 -2.11
N TYR A 695 3.47 -1.57 -0.79
CA TYR A 695 2.39 -0.96 0.01
C TYR A 695 2.97 -0.06 1.09
N HIS A 696 2.21 0.97 1.50
CA HIS A 696 2.54 1.77 2.67
C HIS A 696 2.36 0.91 3.94
N ASN A 697 1.20 0.25 4.08
CA ASN A 697 0.98 -0.78 5.10
C ASN A 697 1.49 -2.15 4.63
N GLN A 698 2.72 -2.49 5.01
CA GLN A 698 3.31 -3.80 4.69
C GLN A 698 2.57 -4.99 5.32
N GLY A 699 1.84 -4.77 6.42
CA GLY A 699 1.10 -5.81 7.10
C GLY A 699 -0.15 -6.27 6.34
N LEU A 700 -0.65 -5.47 5.39
CA LEU A 700 -1.93 -5.75 4.71
C LEU A 700 -1.89 -7.05 3.90
N LEU A 701 -0.90 -7.24 3.01
CA LEU A 701 -0.81 -8.46 2.22
C LEU A 701 -0.67 -9.70 3.11
N ALA A 702 0.15 -9.62 4.15
CA ALA A 702 0.34 -10.73 5.09
C ALA A 702 -0.95 -11.05 5.88
N SER A 703 -1.69 -10.03 6.30
CA SER A 703 -2.90 -10.21 7.12
C SER A 703 -4.09 -10.78 6.36
N VAL A 704 -4.10 -10.68 5.02
CA VAL A 704 -5.16 -11.28 4.18
C VAL A 704 -4.66 -12.45 3.31
N GLY A 705 -3.39 -12.84 3.42
CA GLY A 705 -2.78 -13.83 2.53
C GLY A 705 -2.79 -13.40 1.06
N GLY A 706 -2.65 -12.09 0.82
CA GLY A 706 -2.69 -11.46 -0.49
C GLY A 706 -1.35 -11.55 -1.23
N ILE A 707 -1.44 -11.68 -2.55
CA ILE A 707 -0.34 -11.65 -3.51
C ILE A 707 -0.55 -10.39 -4.36
N GLU A 708 0.43 -9.50 -4.37
CA GLU A 708 0.38 -8.30 -5.22
C GLU A 708 0.29 -8.69 -6.71
N ILE A 709 -0.59 -7.98 -7.43
CA ILE A 709 -0.77 -8.06 -8.88
C ILE A 709 -1.01 -6.65 -9.48
N PRO A 710 -0.70 -6.40 -10.76
CA PRO A 710 -0.89 -5.10 -11.40
C PRO A 710 -2.35 -4.81 -11.81
N LEU A 711 -3.33 -5.05 -10.92
CA LEU A 711 -4.76 -4.98 -11.25
C LEU A 711 -5.20 -3.58 -11.70
N PHE A 712 -4.73 -2.52 -11.04
CA PHE A 712 -5.01 -1.14 -11.44
C PHE A 712 -4.51 -0.87 -12.86
N SER A 713 -3.32 -1.36 -13.19
CA SER A 713 -2.72 -1.19 -14.53
C SER A 713 -3.30 -2.11 -15.59
N MET A 714 -3.90 -3.24 -15.23
CA MET A 714 -4.74 -4.01 -16.17
C MET A 714 -5.90 -3.17 -16.73
N VAL A 715 -6.30 -2.11 -16.02
CA VAL A 715 -7.37 -1.19 -16.42
C VAL A 715 -6.81 0.14 -16.96
N TYR A 716 -5.77 0.68 -16.33
CA TYR A 716 -5.34 2.08 -16.53
C TYR A 716 -3.90 2.26 -17.01
N HIS A 717 -3.17 1.20 -17.39
CA HIS A 717 -1.80 1.34 -17.93
C HIS A 717 -1.76 2.28 -19.15
N ASP A 718 -2.79 2.21 -20.00
CA ASP A 718 -2.95 3.06 -21.17
C ASP A 718 -3.52 4.46 -20.89
N CYS A 719 -3.66 4.82 -19.61
CA CYS A 719 -4.29 6.07 -19.18
C CYS A 719 -3.37 6.99 -18.37
N ILE A 720 -2.47 6.46 -17.54
CA ILE A 720 -1.78 7.26 -16.52
C ILE A 720 -0.32 6.80 -16.32
N ALA A 721 0.59 7.76 -16.14
CA ALA A 721 1.97 7.44 -15.81
C ALA A 721 2.07 7.10 -14.31
N ILE A 722 2.63 5.93 -14.00
CA ILE A 722 2.68 5.39 -12.64
C ILE A 722 4.11 5.47 -12.12
N TYR A 723 4.27 6.05 -10.93
CA TYR A 723 5.51 6.11 -10.18
C TYR A 723 5.31 5.68 -8.74
N GLY A 724 6.40 5.32 -8.05
CA GLY A 724 6.42 5.21 -6.59
C GLY A 724 6.72 6.54 -5.89
N LYS A 725 6.62 6.54 -4.56
CA LYS A 725 6.91 7.68 -3.67
C LYS A 725 8.00 7.35 -2.63
N TYR A 726 8.60 8.41 -2.09
CA TYR A 726 9.74 8.42 -1.15
C TYR A 726 11.05 7.82 -1.67
N GLY A 727 12.14 8.11 -0.98
CA GLY A 727 13.44 7.50 -1.23
C GLY A 727 13.52 6.05 -0.75
N TYR A 728 14.41 5.29 -1.39
CA TYR A 728 14.81 3.93 -1.01
C TYR A 728 16.29 3.69 -1.33
N ASP A 729 16.85 2.62 -0.78
CA ASP A 729 18.24 2.23 -1.01
C ASP A 729 18.39 1.45 -2.32
N TRP A 730 19.19 1.99 -3.24
CA TRP A 730 19.48 1.39 -4.54
C TRP A 730 20.08 -0.02 -4.42
N SER A 731 20.88 -0.26 -3.37
CA SER A 731 21.59 -1.53 -3.18
C SER A 731 20.72 -2.67 -2.68
N SER A 732 19.45 -2.40 -2.38
CA SER A 732 18.47 -3.40 -1.95
C SER A 732 17.19 -3.44 -2.79
N ALA A 733 17.18 -2.78 -3.96
CA ALA A 733 15.98 -2.50 -4.75
C ALA A 733 15.63 -3.54 -5.82
N ALA A 734 16.32 -4.68 -5.92
CA ALA A 734 16.11 -5.62 -7.03
C ALA A 734 14.69 -6.15 -7.17
N ASP A 735 14.03 -6.49 -6.06
CA ASP A 735 12.61 -6.88 -6.03
C ASP A 735 11.69 -5.74 -6.47
N TYR A 736 12.02 -4.51 -6.08
CA TYR A 736 11.28 -3.33 -6.48
C TYR A 736 11.40 -3.02 -7.98
N VAL A 737 12.56 -3.27 -8.58
CA VAL A 737 12.75 -3.17 -10.04
C VAL A 737 11.95 -4.25 -10.77
N LEU A 738 11.94 -5.49 -10.28
CA LEU A 738 11.11 -6.56 -10.86
C LEU A 738 9.61 -6.25 -10.80
N TYR A 739 9.16 -5.60 -9.72
CA TYR A 739 7.79 -5.12 -9.60
C TYR A 739 7.42 -4.11 -10.70
N HIS A 740 8.30 -3.13 -10.97
CA HIS A 740 8.09 -2.14 -12.03
C HIS A 740 8.12 -2.78 -13.42
N LEU A 741 9.03 -3.73 -13.64
CA LEU A 741 9.06 -4.55 -14.85
C LEU A 741 7.72 -5.27 -15.08
N SER A 742 7.19 -5.92 -14.04
CA SER A 742 5.93 -6.67 -14.12
C SER A 742 4.75 -5.77 -14.52
N GLY A 743 4.73 -4.53 -14.06
CA GLY A 743 3.71 -3.55 -14.43
C GLY A 743 4.00 -2.77 -15.71
N GLY A 744 5.23 -2.82 -16.24
CA GLY A 744 5.66 -2.01 -17.37
C GLY A 744 5.86 -0.53 -17.03
N TYR A 745 6.10 -0.18 -15.76
CA TYR A 745 6.25 1.20 -15.29
C TYR A 745 7.71 1.68 -15.35
N THR A 746 7.90 2.98 -15.46
CA THR A 746 9.19 3.63 -15.19
C THR A 746 9.46 3.75 -13.70
N LEU A 747 10.74 3.77 -13.31
CA LEU A 747 11.15 3.90 -11.92
C LEU A 747 11.12 5.36 -11.44
N HIS A 748 11.05 5.51 -10.12
CA HIS A 748 11.23 6.79 -9.43
C HIS A 748 12.59 6.83 -8.72
N TYR A 749 13.25 7.99 -8.76
CA TYR A 749 14.58 8.23 -8.22
C TYR A 749 14.52 9.40 -7.26
N HIS A 750 14.28 9.12 -5.98
CA HIS A 750 14.09 10.15 -4.95
C HIS A 750 15.24 10.20 -3.92
N SER A 751 16.17 9.24 -3.93
CA SER A 751 17.35 9.19 -3.04
C SER A 751 18.62 9.73 -3.70
N LEU A 752 18.52 10.78 -4.52
CA LEU A 752 19.70 11.41 -5.12
C LEU A 752 20.59 12.01 -4.02
N GLY A 753 21.91 11.92 -4.21
CA GLY A 753 22.86 12.51 -3.28
C GLY A 753 22.77 14.04 -3.24
N ALA A 754 23.07 14.63 -2.08
CA ALA A 754 23.02 16.07 -1.85
C ALA A 754 24.01 16.84 -2.75
N HIS A 755 23.67 18.09 -3.07
CA HIS A 755 24.46 18.96 -3.95
C HIS A 755 24.83 18.26 -5.28
N LEU A 756 26.04 18.50 -5.78
CA LEU A 756 26.59 17.87 -6.99
C LEU A 756 27.22 16.51 -6.65
N TYR A 757 26.41 15.54 -6.23
CA TYR A 757 26.85 14.28 -5.64
C TYR A 757 27.88 13.51 -6.46
N TRP A 758 27.79 13.50 -7.80
CA TRP A 758 28.74 12.80 -8.67
C TRP A 758 30.16 13.41 -8.66
N LYS A 759 30.31 14.65 -8.18
CA LYS A 759 31.62 15.31 -8.01
C LYS A 759 32.26 15.03 -6.64
N SER A 760 31.47 14.60 -5.66
CA SER A 760 31.89 14.40 -4.27
C SER A 760 31.90 12.93 -3.85
N GLU A 761 31.00 12.12 -4.39
CA GLU A 761 30.99 10.67 -4.22
C GLU A 761 32.13 10.04 -5.02
N LYS A 762 33.10 9.46 -4.30
CA LYS A 762 34.07 8.56 -4.91
C LYS A 762 33.37 7.25 -5.25
N ALA A 763 33.68 6.68 -6.41
CA ALA A 763 33.17 5.38 -6.82
C ALA A 763 33.59 4.28 -5.84
N GLY A 764 32.60 3.53 -5.33
CA GLY A 764 32.78 2.27 -4.60
C GLY A 764 32.84 2.39 -3.07
N ALA A 765 32.51 1.28 -2.41
CA ALA A 765 32.75 1.11 -0.98
C ALA A 765 34.25 1.23 -0.69
N LEU A 766 34.61 1.90 0.41
CA LEU A 766 35.97 1.81 0.93
C LEU A 766 36.26 0.34 1.24
N PRO A 767 37.48 -0.16 0.93
CA PRO A 767 37.87 -1.55 1.10
C PRO A 767 38.14 -1.88 2.58
N ILE A 768 37.14 -1.62 3.43
CA ILE A 768 37.15 -1.69 4.88
C ILE A 768 35.97 -2.56 5.28
N THR A 769 36.23 -3.68 5.96
CA THR A 769 35.19 -4.48 6.61
C THR A 769 35.29 -4.30 8.12
N PRO A 770 34.31 -3.68 8.80
CA PRO A 770 34.32 -3.61 10.26
C PRO A 770 33.91 -4.94 10.89
N PHE A 771 34.45 -5.25 12.07
CA PHE A 771 34.03 -6.40 12.87
C PHE A 771 34.40 -6.21 14.34
N ILE A 772 33.86 -7.07 15.21
CA ILE A 772 34.19 -7.08 16.63
C ILE A 772 35.29 -8.11 16.89
N LYS A 773 36.37 -7.67 17.53
CA LYS A 773 37.49 -8.53 17.92
C LYS A 773 37.21 -9.26 19.22
N GLU A 774 36.65 -8.57 20.20
CA GLU A 774 36.43 -9.09 21.55
C GLU A 774 35.33 -8.31 22.26
N VAL A 775 34.50 -9.01 23.04
CA VAL A 775 33.58 -8.41 24.02
C VAL A 775 33.74 -9.15 25.35
N VAL A 776 33.94 -8.41 26.44
CA VAL A 776 34.09 -8.95 27.79
C VAL A 776 33.18 -8.16 28.73
N GLN A 777 32.18 -8.80 29.31
CA GLN A 777 31.39 -8.19 30.38
C GLN A 777 32.30 -7.82 31.57
N LYS A 778 32.14 -6.61 32.10
CA LYS A 778 32.93 -6.07 33.21
C LYS A 778 32.12 -5.90 34.49
N ASP A 779 30.80 -5.75 34.36
CA ASP A 779 29.85 -5.54 35.45
C ASP A 779 28.43 -5.87 34.98
N ILE A 780 27.44 -5.80 35.88
CA ILE A 780 26.01 -6.02 35.60
C ILE A 780 25.47 -5.16 34.44
N ASN A 781 25.98 -3.94 34.28
CA ASN A 781 25.58 -3.01 33.22
C ASN A 781 26.77 -2.44 32.43
N LYS A 782 27.94 -3.10 32.48
CA LYS A 782 29.13 -2.64 31.75
C LYS A 782 29.80 -3.79 31.03
N PHE A 783 30.28 -3.51 29.84
CA PHE A 783 31.14 -4.41 29.08
C PHE A 783 32.27 -3.64 28.43
N SER A 784 33.33 -4.35 28.11
CA SER A 784 34.41 -3.88 27.28
C SER A 784 34.27 -4.47 25.88
N ILE A 785 34.41 -3.65 24.85
CA ILE A 785 34.31 -4.05 23.45
C ILE A 785 35.52 -3.54 22.68
N LYS A 786 36.11 -4.40 21.84
CA LYS A 786 37.24 -4.08 20.98
C LYS A 786 36.80 -4.19 19.52
N TYR A 787 36.76 -3.06 18.82
CA TYR A 787 36.44 -3.01 17.39
C TYR A 787 37.70 -3.28 16.56
N ALA A 788 37.52 -3.82 15.36
CA ALA A 788 38.59 -4.00 14.40
C ALA A 788 38.10 -3.77 12.98
N TRP A 789 39.03 -3.42 12.11
CA TRP A 789 38.77 -3.03 10.72
C TRP A 789 39.68 -3.83 9.82
N ARG A 790 39.12 -4.59 8.88
CA ARG A 790 39.91 -5.28 7.86
C ARG A 790 40.04 -4.36 6.65
N VAL A 791 41.26 -3.94 6.35
CA VAL A 791 41.59 -2.94 5.32
C VAL A 791 42.31 -3.64 4.17
N ARG A 792 41.78 -3.58 2.95
CA ARG A 792 42.38 -4.21 1.76
C ARG A 792 43.01 -3.24 0.76
N GLY A 793 42.87 -1.93 1.01
CA GLY A 793 43.41 -0.89 0.14
C GLY A 793 43.72 0.39 0.90
N LYS A 794 44.35 1.35 0.22
CA LYS A 794 44.76 2.63 0.82
C LYS A 794 43.56 3.56 1.00
N ILE A 795 43.51 4.24 2.14
CA ILE A 795 42.55 5.32 2.43
C ILE A 795 43.33 6.64 2.39
N ASP A 796 42.82 7.67 1.73
CA ASP A 796 43.54 8.92 1.47
C ASP A 796 43.10 10.10 2.36
N ARG A 797 42.25 9.84 3.35
CA ARG A 797 41.69 10.83 4.27
C ARG A 797 41.45 10.25 5.66
N ASP A 798 41.24 11.15 6.63
CA ASP A 798 41.00 10.83 8.03
C ASP A 798 39.49 10.84 8.33
N LEU A 799 38.98 9.69 8.78
CA LEU A 799 37.57 9.45 9.09
C LEU A 799 37.39 9.26 10.60
N THR A 800 36.15 9.41 11.07
CA THR A 800 35.75 9.17 12.46
C THR A 800 34.76 8.00 12.54
N ALA A 801 34.85 7.20 13.60
CA ALA A 801 33.95 6.05 13.80
C ALA A 801 32.71 6.43 14.60
N PHE A 802 31.58 5.87 14.20
CA PHE A 802 30.35 5.86 15.00
C PHE A 802 29.95 4.41 15.30
N VAL A 803 29.38 4.17 16.47
CA VAL A 803 28.88 2.86 16.90
C VAL A 803 27.55 3.04 17.61
N HIS A 804 26.52 2.37 17.09
CA HIS A 804 25.17 2.42 17.63
C HIS A 804 24.70 1.03 18.07
N PHE A 805 23.99 0.98 19.18
CA PHE A 805 23.30 -0.21 19.66
C PHE A 805 21.81 -0.02 19.41
N CYS A 806 21.28 -0.68 18.38
CA CYS A 806 19.92 -0.45 17.89
C CYS A 806 18.97 -1.59 18.28
N ASP A 807 17.68 -1.31 18.45
CA ASP A 807 16.67 -2.37 18.57
C ASP A 807 16.36 -3.04 17.21
N SER A 808 15.39 -3.97 17.19
CA SER A 808 14.97 -4.67 15.96
C SER A 808 14.32 -3.76 14.91
N ALA A 809 13.84 -2.58 15.31
CA ALA A 809 13.31 -1.56 14.40
C ALA A 809 14.40 -0.62 13.87
N GLY A 810 15.66 -0.80 14.30
CA GLY A 810 16.79 0.05 13.91
C GLY A 810 16.94 1.32 14.75
N ALA A 811 16.12 1.52 15.79
CA ALA A 811 16.21 2.70 16.65
C ALA A 811 17.39 2.59 17.62
N ILE A 812 18.23 3.63 17.66
CA ILE A 812 19.43 3.67 18.50
C ILE A 812 19.03 3.79 19.98
N LYS A 813 19.45 2.85 20.82
CA LYS A 813 19.20 2.86 22.27
C LYS A 813 20.36 3.46 23.07
N PHE A 814 21.58 3.22 22.63
CA PHE A 814 22.80 3.84 23.16
C PHE A 814 23.92 3.74 22.13
N GLN A 815 25.03 4.45 22.39
CA GLN A 815 26.08 4.67 21.41
C GLN A 815 27.47 4.54 22.03
N ASN A 816 28.48 4.36 21.17
CA ASN A 816 29.89 4.36 21.52
C ASN A 816 30.73 5.01 20.43
N ASP A 817 30.31 6.16 19.93
CA ASP A 817 31.04 6.92 18.90
C ASP A 817 32.41 7.39 19.43
N HIS A 818 33.43 7.33 18.58
CA HIS A 818 34.80 7.62 19.00
C HIS A 818 35.72 8.00 17.85
N ASN A 819 36.79 8.73 18.19
CA ASN A 819 37.93 8.88 17.31
C ASN A 819 38.73 7.58 17.24
N LEU A 820 39.18 7.24 16.04
CA LEU A 820 40.03 6.07 15.79
C LEU A 820 41.43 6.28 16.39
N THR A 821 42.03 5.18 16.86
CA THR A 821 43.35 5.22 17.53
C THR A 821 44.46 5.70 16.60
N LYS A 822 44.37 5.35 15.30
CA LYS A 822 45.25 5.85 14.24
C LYS A 822 44.36 6.47 13.15
N PRO A 823 44.68 7.66 12.62
CA PRO A 823 43.92 8.24 11.51
C PRO A 823 43.88 7.30 10.30
N THR A 824 42.74 7.19 9.62
CA THR A 824 42.54 6.24 8.51
C THR A 824 43.48 6.46 7.34
N SER A 825 43.95 7.71 7.10
CA SER A 825 44.94 7.98 6.05
C SER A 825 46.29 7.29 6.27
N LYS A 826 46.55 6.85 7.50
CA LYS A 826 47.75 6.13 7.90
C LYS A 826 47.51 4.63 8.10
N TRP A 827 46.33 4.10 7.75
CA TRP A 827 46.07 2.67 7.84
C TRP A 827 46.80 1.91 6.74
N ASP A 828 47.52 0.86 7.14
CA ASP A 828 48.12 -0.10 6.22
C ASP A 828 47.11 -1.21 5.94
N SER A 829 47.26 -1.91 4.80
CA SER A 829 46.43 -3.08 4.52
C SER A 829 46.65 -4.18 5.56
N GLY A 830 45.57 -4.81 6.03
CA GLY A 830 45.58 -5.77 7.11
C GLY A 830 44.44 -5.55 8.11
N THR A 831 44.58 -6.09 9.32
CA THR A 831 43.63 -5.88 10.40
C THR A 831 44.11 -4.74 11.29
N ILE A 832 43.33 -3.67 11.40
CA ILE A 832 43.55 -2.56 12.33
C ILE A 832 42.67 -2.79 13.55
N GLU A 833 43.28 -2.96 14.72
CA GLU A 833 42.56 -3.16 15.98
C GLU A 833 42.52 -1.86 16.77
N GLU A 834 41.32 -1.51 17.23
CA GLU A 834 41.15 -0.38 18.15
C GLU A 834 41.51 -0.77 19.58
N ARG A 835 41.67 0.22 20.46
CA ARG A 835 41.72 -0.02 21.90
C ARG A 835 40.39 -0.60 22.41
N PRO A 836 40.37 -1.30 23.56
CA PRO A 836 39.11 -1.65 24.20
C PRO A 836 38.38 -0.38 24.67
N PHE A 837 37.07 -0.34 24.44
CA PHE A 837 36.16 0.68 24.93
C PHE A 837 35.27 0.10 26.03
N THR A 838 35.09 0.82 27.13
CA THR A 838 34.12 0.45 28.16
C THR A 838 32.79 1.12 27.84
N VAL A 839 31.76 0.31 27.63
CA VAL A 839 30.39 0.76 27.32
C VAL A 839 29.49 0.43 28.50
N LYS A 840 28.67 1.41 28.91
CA LYS A 840 27.65 1.22 29.94
C LYS A 840 26.29 1.06 29.27
N VAL A 841 25.62 -0.04 29.58
CA VAL A 841 24.22 -0.26 29.20
C VAL A 841 23.34 0.66 30.07
N PRO A 842 22.44 1.46 29.47
CA PRO A 842 21.48 2.26 30.23
C PRO A 842 20.66 1.42 31.22
N GLU A 843 20.34 2.01 32.37
CA GLU A 843 19.59 1.33 33.43
C GLU A 843 18.18 0.94 32.95
N GLY A 844 17.74 -0.27 33.29
CA GLY A 844 16.43 -0.82 32.87
C GLY A 844 16.38 -1.33 31.43
N LEU A 845 17.43 -1.16 30.62
CA LEU A 845 17.44 -1.58 29.23
C LEU A 845 17.67 -3.10 29.13
N LYS A 846 16.69 -3.83 28.59
CA LYS A 846 16.72 -5.29 28.37
C LYS A 846 16.37 -5.62 26.92
N GLY A 847 16.87 -6.74 26.41
CA GLY A 847 16.57 -7.24 25.07
C GLY A 847 17.81 -7.46 24.21
N THR A 848 17.59 -7.67 22.92
CA THR A 848 18.65 -7.87 21.92
C THR A 848 18.86 -6.60 21.11
N PHE A 849 20.09 -6.13 21.04
CA PHE A 849 20.48 -4.91 20.32
C PHE A 849 21.44 -5.24 19.18
N GLN A 850 21.17 -4.75 17.99
CA GLN A 850 22.10 -4.80 16.86
C GLN A 850 23.27 -3.85 17.13
N VAL A 851 24.50 -4.33 16.99
CA VAL A 851 25.69 -3.49 17.07
C VAL A 851 26.04 -3.03 15.66
N MET A 852 25.78 -1.75 15.39
CA MET A 852 25.96 -1.10 14.10
C MET A 852 27.16 -0.16 14.15
N VAL A 853 28.02 -0.18 13.14
CA VAL A 853 29.23 0.66 13.09
C VAL A 853 29.40 1.28 11.71
N GLY A 854 30.07 2.42 11.63
CA GLY A 854 30.54 2.95 10.35
C GLY A 854 31.58 4.02 10.53
N LEU A 855 32.00 4.60 9.40
CA LEU A 855 32.94 5.70 9.34
C LEU A 855 32.27 6.91 8.68
N PHE A 856 32.62 8.12 9.08
CA PHE A 856 32.18 9.35 8.41
C PHE A 856 33.33 10.34 8.27
N ASP A 857 33.25 11.20 7.25
CA ASP A 857 34.18 12.31 7.09
C ASP A 857 33.74 13.47 7.99
N PRO A 858 34.55 13.87 9.00
CA PRO A 858 34.16 14.92 9.93
C PRO A 858 34.09 16.33 9.31
N LYS A 859 34.60 16.53 8.08
CA LYS A 859 34.51 17.81 7.37
C LYS A 859 33.19 17.96 6.63
N THR A 860 32.72 16.88 6.01
CA THR A 860 31.49 16.89 5.18
C THR A 860 30.28 16.32 5.93
N MET A 861 30.50 15.66 7.07
CA MET A 861 29.51 14.91 7.84
C MET A 861 28.87 13.74 7.05
N VAL A 862 29.48 13.34 5.94
CA VAL A 862 28.99 12.23 5.10
C VAL A 862 29.51 10.90 5.65
N ARG A 863 28.60 9.94 5.88
CA ARG A 863 28.96 8.55 6.21
C ARG A 863 29.55 7.87 4.98
N GLU A 864 30.60 7.09 5.17
CA GLU A 864 31.28 6.37 4.10
C GLU A 864 30.65 4.99 3.88
N LEU A 865 30.54 4.59 2.62
CA LEU A 865 30.14 3.22 2.27
C LEU A 865 31.35 2.31 2.52
N LEU A 866 31.18 1.26 3.32
CA LEU A 866 32.18 0.24 3.63
C LEU A 866 31.74 -1.12 3.06
N GLU A 867 32.58 -2.15 3.20
CA GLU A 867 32.20 -3.55 2.90
C GLU A 867 31.53 -4.16 4.15
N GLY A 868 30.35 -4.80 4.01
CA GLY A 868 29.73 -5.56 5.11
C GLY A 868 28.19 -5.59 5.08
N ASP A 869 27.60 -6.08 6.17
CA ASP A 869 26.14 -6.15 6.40
C ASP A 869 25.57 -4.74 6.65
N ASN A 870 25.32 -4.01 5.57
CA ASN A 870 24.82 -2.62 5.59
C ASN A 870 23.29 -2.58 5.77
N ASP A 871 22.80 -1.68 6.61
CA ASP A 871 21.36 -1.46 6.82
C ASP A 871 20.72 -0.43 5.88
N GLY A 872 21.48 0.07 4.88
CA GLY A 872 21.04 1.08 3.93
C GLY A 872 21.32 2.52 4.38
N GLU A 873 21.66 2.75 5.65
CA GLU A 873 22.06 4.07 6.19
C GLU A 873 23.59 4.22 6.32
N ARG A 874 24.34 3.37 5.61
CA ARG A 874 25.80 3.23 5.73
C ARG A 874 26.23 2.87 7.15
N ARG A 875 25.38 2.11 7.87
CA ARG A 875 25.71 1.49 9.16
C ARG A 875 25.82 -0.02 8.97
N PHE A 876 26.90 -0.60 9.46
CA PHE A 876 27.28 -1.98 9.20
C PHE A 876 27.07 -2.80 10.46
N ARG A 877 26.24 -3.84 10.39
CA ARG A 877 25.97 -4.74 11.51
C ARG A 877 27.15 -5.67 11.74
N ILE A 878 27.72 -5.61 12.93
CA ILE A 878 28.90 -6.41 13.32
C ILE A 878 28.59 -7.43 14.43
N GLY A 879 27.35 -7.46 14.92
CA GLY A 879 26.82 -8.49 15.82
C GLY A 879 25.61 -8.03 16.60
N TYR A 880 25.26 -8.81 17.62
CA TYR A 880 24.13 -8.57 18.51
C TYR A 880 24.59 -8.59 19.97
N LEU A 881 24.08 -7.65 20.76
CA LEU A 881 24.28 -7.58 22.20
C LEU A 881 22.97 -7.96 22.90
N LYS A 882 22.94 -9.08 23.61
CA LYS A 882 21.81 -9.51 24.42
C LYS A 882 22.02 -9.09 25.86
N VAL A 883 21.04 -8.37 26.41
CA VAL A 883 21.02 -7.94 27.81
C VAL A 883 19.84 -8.61 28.50
N GLU A 884 20.14 -9.59 29.35
CA GLU A 884 19.17 -10.45 30.03
C GLU A 884 19.51 -10.54 31.53
N GLY A 885 18.69 -9.91 32.36
CA GLY A 885 18.98 -9.80 33.80
C GLY A 885 20.33 -9.11 34.01
N ASP A 886 21.27 -9.84 34.63
CA ASP A 886 22.62 -9.37 34.95
C ASP A 886 23.66 -9.81 33.90
N SER A 887 23.23 -10.45 32.80
CA SER A 887 24.10 -10.99 31.77
C SER A 887 24.11 -10.11 30.51
N ILE A 888 25.31 -9.83 30.01
CA ILE A 888 25.57 -9.15 28.74
C ILE A 888 26.30 -10.12 27.82
N ILE A 889 25.57 -10.67 26.84
CA ILE A 889 26.07 -11.69 25.92
C ILE A 889 26.23 -11.07 24.54
N PHE A 890 27.41 -11.22 23.95
CA PHE A 890 27.64 -10.81 22.56
C PHE A 890 27.56 -12.02 21.64
N GLU A 891 26.78 -11.87 20.57
CA GLU A 891 26.68 -12.84 19.48
C GLU A 891 27.24 -12.19 18.22
N PRO A 892 28.32 -12.73 17.62
CA PRO A 892 28.83 -12.19 16.37
C PRO A 892 27.75 -12.29 15.29
N SER A 893 27.73 -11.32 14.36
CA SER A 893 26.89 -11.46 13.17
C SER A 893 27.43 -12.65 12.39
N VAL A 894 26.70 -13.77 12.40
CA VAL A 894 26.95 -14.83 11.44
C VAL A 894 26.44 -14.28 10.12
N VAL A 895 27.32 -14.16 9.12
CA VAL A 895 26.88 -13.96 7.74
C VAL A 895 26.04 -15.17 7.39
N ILE A 896 24.73 -15.09 7.63
CA ILE A 896 23.75 -16.05 7.13
C ILE A 896 23.99 -16.06 5.62
N ALA A 897 24.18 -17.26 5.05
CA ALA A 897 24.49 -17.47 3.63
C ALA A 897 23.76 -16.42 2.79
N ALA A 898 24.52 -15.52 2.16
CA ALA A 898 23.97 -14.34 1.51
C ALA A 898 22.84 -14.79 0.60
N GLY A 899 21.63 -14.30 0.88
CA GLY A 899 20.52 -14.43 -0.05
C GLY A 899 20.91 -13.85 -1.41
N PRO A 900 20.05 -14.02 -2.43
CA PRO A 900 20.35 -13.48 -3.75
C PRO A 900 20.72 -11.98 -3.68
N ASP A 901 21.68 -11.56 -4.50
CA ASP A 901 22.24 -10.21 -4.49
C ASP A 901 21.19 -9.17 -4.90
N LYS A 902 20.65 -8.45 -3.91
CA LYS A 902 19.66 -7.40 -4.13
C LYS A 902 20.23 -6.12 -4.73
N SER A 903 21.56 -6.01 -4.85
CA SER A 903 22.26 -4.87 -5.42
C SER A 903 22.56 -5.03 -6.92
N VAL A 904 22.01 -6.07 -7.57
CA VAL A 904 22.39 -6.47 -8.93
C VAL A 904 22.27 -5.34 -9.97
N PHE A 905 21.30 -4.42 -9.82
CA PHE A 905 21.13 -3.28 -10.72
C PHE A 905 22.14 -2.14 -10.50
N CYS A 906 22.92 -2.19 -9.41
CA CYS A 906 24.06 -1.31 -9.13
C CYS A 906 25.38 -1.86 -9.67
N ARG A 907 25.38 -2.99 -10.39
CA ARG A 907 26.57 -3.54 -11.05
C ARG A 907 26.92 -2.75 -12.30
N SER A 908 28.22 -2.67 -12.59
CA SER A 908 28.74 -2.07 -13.82
C SER A 908 29.99 -2.78 -14.34
N ASP A 909 30.23 -4.02 -13.87
CA ASP A 909 31.40 -4.79 -14.27
C ASP A 909 31.42 -5.02 -15.80
N ASN A 910 32.47 -4.52 -16.46
CA ASN A 910 32.66 -4.53 -17.92
C ASN A 910 31.54 -3.87 -18.73
N GLY A 911 30.75 -2.97 -18.14
CA GLY A 911 29.56 -2.39 -18.75
C GLY A 911 29.62 -0.87 -18.96
N TRP A 912 28.48 -0.31 -19.37
CA TRP A 912 28.39 1.09 -19.76
C TRP A 912 28.82 2.07 -18.66
N ALA A 913 28.28 1.89 -17.46
CA ALA A 913 28.44 2.77 -16.31
C ALA A 913 29.68 2.45 -15.46
N GLU A 914 30.64 1.68 -15.98
CA GLU A 914 31.87 1.33 -15.26
C GLU A 914 32.62 2.60 -14.81
N GLY A 915 32.94 2.67 -13.51
CA GLY A 915 33.65 3.79 -12.89
C GLY A 915 32.75 4.95 -12.41
N MET A 916 31.44 4.90 -12.62
CA MET A 916 30.49 5.89 -12.11
C MET A 916 30.11 5.61 -10.64
N CYS A 917 29.44 6.56 -9.97
CA CYS A 917 28.92 6.33 -8.62
C CYS A 917 27.71 5.39 -8.63
N THR A 918 27.36 4.81 -7.48
CA THR A 918 26.27 3.83 -7.37
C THR A 918 24.93 4.38 -7.85
N THR A 919 24.63 5.64 -7.55
CA THR A 919 23.41 6.32 -7.98
C THR A 919 23.31 6.35 -9.50
N ASP A 920 24.38 6.78 -10.18
CA ASP A 920 24.44 6.87 -11.64
C ASP A 920 24.34 5.50 -12.31
N ILE A 921 25.02 4.49 -11.75
CA ILE A 921 24.97 3.11 -12.26
C ILE A 921 23.54 2.57 -12.20
N PHE A 922 22.90 2.67 -11.03
CA PHE A 922 21.54 2.17 -10.83
C PHE A 922 20.55 2.88 -11.76
N LEU A 923 20.65 4.21 -11.82
CA LEU A 923 19.77 5.06 -12.59
C LEU A 923 19.91 4.77 -14.09
N LYS A 924 21.14 4.61 -14.61
CA LYS A 924 21.37 4.24 -16.00
C LYS A 924 20.87 2.84 -16.34
N ASN A 925 21.24 1.84 -15.55
CA ASN A 925 20.88 0.44 -15.83
C ASN A 925 19.37 0.23 -15.83
N THR A 926 18.66 0.81 -14.86
CA THR A 926 17.20 0.64 -14.75
C THR A 926 16.47 1.51 -15.76
N HIS A 927 16.96 2.72 -16.09
CA HIS A 927 16.40 3.55 -17.16
C HIS A 927 16.44 2.83 -18.52
N GLU A 928 17.59 2.27 -18.92
CA GLU A 928 17.75 1.62 -20.22
C GLU A 928 16.86 0.39 -20.40
N VAL A 929 16.34 -0.18 -19.30
CA VAL A 929 15.39 -1.29 -19.32
C VAL A 929 13.94 -0.78 -19.33
N LEU A 930 13.58 0.03 -18.33
CA LEU A 930 12.20 0.41 -18.01
C LEU A 930 11.66 1.54 -18.90
N SER A 931 12.51 2.49 -19.31
CA SER A 931 12.07 3.61 -20.17
C SER A 931 11.61 3.10 -21.55
N PRO A 932 12.38 2.30 -22.29
CA PRO A 932 11.93 1.76 -23.57
C PRO A 932 10.76 0.77 -23.42
N LEU A 933 10.71 -0.02 -22.34
CA LEU A 933 9.58 -0.89 -22.05
C LEU A 933 8.29 -0.07 -21.91
N HIS A 934 8.29 0.96 -21.07
CA HIS A 934 7.13 1.81 -20.88
C HIS A 934 6.78 2.60 -22.15
N GLU A 935 7.74 3.13 -22.90
CA GLU A 935 7.45 3.78 -24.19
C GLU A 935 6.72 2.84 -25.15
N LEU A 936 7.11 1.58 -25.19
CA LEU A 936 6.48 0.55 -26.01
C LEU A 936 5.08 0.17 -25.51
N THR A 937 4.93 -0.03 -24.19
CA THR A 937 3.69 -0.59 -23.62
C THR A 937 2.70 0.45 -23.14
N ALA A 938 3.07 1.72 -22.99
CA ALA A 938 2.22 2.72 -22.35
C ALA A 938 0.90 2.96 -23.07
N ARG A 939 0.70 2.52 -24.32
CA ARG A 939 -0.59 2.59 -25.03
C ARG A 939 -1.29 1.22 -25.14
N MET A 940 -0.82 0.25 -24.37
CA MET A 940 -1.34 -1.12 -24.36
C MET A 940 -1.95 -1.43 -23.01
N ASN A 941 -2.96 -2.29 -22.97
CA ASN A 941 -3.44 -2.84 -21.71
C ASN A 941 -2.66 -4.09 -21.33
N ILE A 942 -2.53 -4.35 -20.03
CA ILE A 942 -2.11 -5.67 -19.53
C ILE A 942 -3.33 -6.60 -19.69
N THR A 943 -3.26 -7.51 -20.65
CA THR A 943 -4.37 -8.41 -21.01
C THR A 943 -4.32 -9.72 -20.26
N ASP A 944 -3.15 -10.11 -19.75
CA ASP A 944 -3.00 -11.29 -18.90
C ASP A 944 -1.84 -11.13 -17.89
N TYR A 945 -1.94 -11.88 -16.79
CA TYR A 945 -0.92 -11.97 -15.74
C TYR A 945 -0.91 -13.37 -15.13
N GLU A 946 0.21 -14.06 -15.32
CA GLU A 946 0.35 -15.48 -15.02
C GLU A 946 1.40 -15.75 -13.96
N PHE A 947 1.14 -16.75 -13.12
CA PHE A 947 2.14 -17.32 -12.23
C PHE A 947 2.69 -18.61 -12.84
N LEU A 948 3.99 -18.60 -13.17
CA LEU A 948 4.67 -19.72 -13.83
C LEU A 948 5.22 -20.75 -12.83
N THR A 949 5.21 -20.43 -11.54
CA THR A 949 5.60 -21.32 -10.44
C THR A 949 4.51 -21.35 -9.37
N ALA A 950 4.39 -22.49 -8.68
CA ALA A 950 3.34 -22.71 -7.67
C ALA A 950 3.49 -21.83 -6.41
N ASP A 951 4.66 -21.26 -6.19
CA ASP A 951 4.95 -20.31 -5.10
C ASP A 951 4.68 -18.84 -5.47
N TYR A 952 4.14 -18.60 -6.67
CA TYR A 952 3.79 -17.28 -7.21
C TYR A 952 5.00 -16.33 -7.39
N LYS A 953 6.23 -16.86 -7.41
CA LYS A 953 7.47 -16.07 -7.49
C LYS A 953 7.97 -15.82 -8.91
N VAL A 954 7.69 -16.71 -9.85
CA VAL A 954 7.96 -16.46 -11.28
C VAL A 954 6.65 -16.03 -11.92
N ARG A 955 6.66 -14.84 -12.51
CA ARG A 955 5.45 -14.15 -13.00
C ARG A 955 5.65 -13.69 -14.44
N ARG A 956 4.57 -13.67 -15.21
CA ARG A 956 4.57 -13.15 -16.58
C ARG A 956 3.40 -12.20 -16.80
N SER A 957 3.71 -10.99 -17.26
CA SER A 957 2.74 -10.02 -17.74
C SER A 957 2.67 -10.03 -19.26
N VAL A 958 1.46 -9.92 -19.80
CA VAL A 958 1.20 -9.86 -21.26
C VAL A 958 0.55 -8.53 -21.58
N PHE A 959 1.18 -7.75 -22.45
CA PHE A 959 0.65 -6.46 -22.92
C PHE A 959 0.11 -6.58 -24.33
N GLY A 960 -0.96 -5.83 -24.59
CA GLY A 960 -1.64 -5.82 -25.88
C GLY A 960 -2.19 -7.19 -26.23
N ASN A 961 -2.31 -7.50 -27.52
CA ASN A 961 -2.77 -8.81 -27.97
C ASN A 961 -1.59 -9.77 -28.15
N ASN A 962 -0.91 -10.14 -27.05
CA ASN A 962 0.32 -10.95 -27.05
C ASN A 962 1.50 -10.27 -27.77
N GLU A 963 1.59 -8.95 -27.66
CA GLU A 963 2.61 -8.16 -28.34
C GLU A 963 3.90 -8.13 -27.53
N VAL A 964 3.80 -7.86 -26.22
CA VAL A 964 4.93 -7.80 -25.30
C VAL A 964 4.74 -8.76 -24.13
N PHE A 965 5.77 -9.53 -23.83
CA PHE A 965 5.84 -10.40 -22.66
C PHE A 965 6.92 -9.90 -21.72
N VAL A 966 6.61 -9.80 -20.43
CA VAL A 966 7.59 -9.51 -19.38
C VAL A 966 7.56 -10.64 -18.37
N THR A 967 8.63 -11.40 -18.26
CA THR A 967 8.77 -12.48 -17.28
C THR A 967 9.83 -12.12 -16.25
N VAL A 968 9.50 -12.23 -14.97
CA VAL A 968 10.41 -11.93 -13.85
C VAL A 968 10.55 -13.14 -12.93
N ASN A 969 11.76 -13.35 -12.40
CA ASN A 969 12.06 -14.36 -11.39
C ASN A 969 12.32 -13.70 -10.02
N ALA A 970 11.27 -13.58 -9.21
CA ALA A 970 11.37 -13.13 -7.82
C ALA A 970 11.61 -14.31 -6.83
N GLY A 971 11.95 -15.49 -7.35
CA GLY A 971 12.27 -16.69 -6.58
C GLY A 971 13.72 -16.71 -6.09
N ASP A 972 14.05 -17.73 -5.32
CA ASP A 972 15.39 -17.96 -4.75
C ASP A 972 16.25 -18.92 -5.59
N LYS A 973 15.70 -19.44 -6.69
CA LYS A 973 16.34 -20.40 -7.59
C LYS A 973 16.34 -19.90 -9.03
N ASP A 974 17.31 -20.39 -9.80
CA ASP A 974 17.34 -20.18 -11.24
C ASP A 974 16.09 -20.77 -11.91
N TYR A 975 15.57 -20.08 -12.93
CA TYR A 975 14.41 -20.49 -13.70
C TYR A 975 14.76 -20.59 -15.19
N GLU A 976 14.57 -21.77 -15.79
CA GLU A 976 14.73 -21.96 -17.22
C GLU A 976 13.49 -21.45 -17.96
N TYR A 977 13.65 -20.36 -18.71
CA TYR A 977 12.60 -19.75 -19.50
C TYR A 977 12.74 -20.14 -20.99
N LYS A 978 11.61 -20.49 -21.61
CA LYS A 978 11.54 -20.75 -23.05
C LYS A 978 11.08 -19.47 -23.76
N CYS A 979 11.98 -18.89 -24.57
CA CYS A 979 11.72 -17.68 -25.33
C CYS A 979 10.74 -17.93 -26.49
N ARG A 980 10.11 -16.86 -27.00
CA ARG A 980 9.12 -16.92 -28.10
C ARG A 980 9.69 -17.51 -29.39
N ASP A 981 10.97 -17.25 -29.66
CA ASP A 981 11.70 -17.79 -30.82
C ASP A 981 12.14 -19.25 -30.65
N GLY A 982 11.80 -19.87 -29.51
CA GLY A 982 12.16 -21.24 -29.16
C GLY A 982 13.53 -21.39 -28.51
N SER A 983 14.31 -20.32 -28.38
CA SER A 983 15.55 -20.30 -27.62
C SER A 983 15.29 -20.40 -26.11
N LYS A 984 16.35 -20.57 -25.32
CA LYS A 984 16.26 -20.68 -23.86
C LYS A 984 17.05 -19.55 -23.19
N ALA A 985 16.52 -19.09 -22.07
CA ALA A 985 17.20 -18.22 -21.14
C ALA A 985 17.21 -18.85 -19.74
N LEU A 986 18.29 -18.64 -18.98
CA LEU A 986 18.36 -19.05 -17.58
C LEU A 986 18.32 -17.79 -16.71
N LEU A 987 17.18 -17.55 -16.06
CA LEU A 987 16.94 -16.37 -15.23
C LEU A 987 17.38 -16.67 -13.79
N PRO A 988 18.44 -16.04 -13.27
CA PRO A 988 18.80 -16.17 -11.86
C PRO A 988 17.71 -15.55 -10.97
N PRO A 989 17.81 -15.66 -9.62
CA PRO A 989 17.09 -14.75 -8.73
C PRO A 989 17.29 -13.30 -9.15
N PHE A 990 16.20 -12.52 -9.17
CA PHE A 990 16.15 -11.16 -9.72
C PHE A 990 16.45 -11.07 -11.24
N GLY A 991 16.42 -12.20 -11.94
CA GLY A 991 16.48 -12.30 -13.38
C GLY A 991 15.15 -11.94 -14.04
N PHE A 992 15.22 -11.42 -15.26
CA PHE A 992 14.03 -11.10 -16.05
C PHE A 992 14.31 -11.21 -17.54
N ILE A 993 13.24 -11.25 -18.32
CA ILE A 993 13.27 -11.10 -19.76
C ILE A 993 12.04 -10.31 -20.24
N VAL A 994 12.27 -9.37 -21.14
CA VAL A 994 11.27 -8.62 -21.91
C VAL A 994 11.37 -9.10 -23.35
N GLU A 995 10.25 -9.51 -23.94
CA GLU A 995 10.16 -9.96 -25.33
C GLU A 995 9.09 -9.18 -26.10
N SER A 996 9.55 -8.35 -27.02
CA SER A 996 8.75 -7.65 -28.03
C SER A 996 9.42 -7.80 -29.40
N PRO A 997 8.67 -7.70 -30.51
CA PRO A 997 9.26 -7.62 -31.83
C PRO A 997 10.37 -6.56 -31.93
N GLN A 998 10.20 -5.37 -31.35
CA GLN A 998 11.12 -4.24 -31.53
C GLN A 998 12.09 -4.04 -30.35
N TYR A 999 11.89 -4.74 -29.24
CA TYR A 999 12.66 -4.53 -28.02
C TYR A 999 12.83 -5.83 -27.21
N ILE A 1000 14.07 -6.14 -26.86
CA ILE A 1000 14.42 -7.27 -26.00
C ILE A 1000 15.29 -6.73 -24.86
N ALA A 1001 15.01 -7.12 -23.63
CA ALA A 1001 15.88 -6.83 -22.50
C ALA A 1001 15.96 -8.05 -21.57
N PHE A 1002 17.12 -8.33 -21.00
CA PHE A 1002 17.25 -9.44 -20.05
C PHE A 1002 18.34 -9.22 -19.02
N HIS A 1003 18.11 -9.79 -17.83
CA HIS A 1003 19.14 -10.10 -16.86
C HIS A 1003 19.17 -11.63 -16.69
N ALA A 1004 20.21 -12.30 -17.20
CA ALA A 1004 20.25 -13.75 -17.31
C ALA A 1004 21.66 -14.34 -17.17
N LEU A 1005 21.74 -15.61 -16.76
CA LEU A 1005 22.96 -16.44 -16.75
C LEU A 1005 23.25 -17.06 -18.13
N SER A 1006 22.23 -17.19 -18.96
CA SER A 1006 22.37 -17.51 -20.38
C SER A 1006 21.21 -16.96 -21.18
N TYR A 1007 21.48 -16.60 -22.43
CA TYR A 1007 20.47 -16.13 -23.38
C TYR A 1007 20.88 -16.50 -24.80
N ASN A 1008 19.93 -17.03 -25.58
CA ASN A 1008 20.13 -17.41 -26.99
C ASN A 1008 21.41 -18.24 -27.27
N GLY A 1009 21.72 -19.19 -26.38
CA GLY A 1009 22.88 -20.08 -26.50
C GLY A 1009 24.22 -19.50 -26.03
N VAL A 1010 24.28 -18.23 -25.60
CA VAL A 1010 25.44 -17.65 -24.92
C VAL A 1010 25.32 -17.89 -23.41
N LYS A 1011 26.40 -18.35 -22.78
CA LYS A 1011 26.49 -18.53 -21.33
C LYS A 1011 27.43 -17.48 -20.74
N TYR A 1012 27.08 -16.97 -19.57
CA TYR A 1012 27.85 -15.97 -18.87
C TYR A 1012 28.37 -16.52 -17.54
N ASP A 1013 29.65 -16.29 -17.22
CA ASP A 1013 30.26 -16.72 -15.95
C ASP A 1013 29.60 -16.03 -14.74
N LYS A 1014 29.19 -14.78 -14.94
CA LYS A 1014 28.30 -14.01 -14.06
C LYS A 1014 27.14 -13.53 -14.92
N SER A 1015 25.95 -13.42 -14.33
CA SER A 1015 24.78 -12.91 -15.05
C SER A 1015 25.07 -11.57 -15.73
N ALA A 1016 24.49 -11.38 -16.92
CA ALA A 1016 24.66 -10.20 -17.74
C ALA A 1016 23.34 -9.46 -17.96
N LEU A 1017 23.43 -8.14 -18.11
CA LEU A 1017 22.31 -7.25 -18.42
C LEU A 1017 22.50 -6.64 -19.82
N PHE A 1018 21.55 -6.92 -20.71
CA PHE A 1018 21.53 -6.35 -22.06
C PHE A 1018 20.15 -5.80 -22.41
N THR A 1019 20.13 -4.78 -23.28
CA THR A 1019 18.95 -4.39 -24.05
C THR A 1019 19.28 -4.32 -25.54
N ILE A 1020 18.31 -4.69 -26.37
CA ILE A 1020 18.38 -4.66 -27.83
C ILE A 1020 17.15 -3.91 -28.31
N ARG A 1021 17.35 -2.80 -29.02
CA ARG A 1021 16.26 -1.95 -29.53
C ARG A 1021 16.39 -1.76 -31.03
N SER A 1022 15.32 -2.03 -31.76
CA SER A 1022 15.20 -1.66 -33.18
C SER A 1022 15.18 -0.13 -33.34
N LEU A 1023 15.99 0.39 -34.26
CA LEU A 1023 16.05 1.81 -34.58
C LEU A 1023 15.32 2.17 -35.89
N ASP A 1024 14.90 1.17 -36.66
CA ASP A 1024 14.13 1.34 -37.91
C ASP A 1024 12.66 0.93 -37.78
N GLY A 1025 12.23 0.50 -36.59
CA GLY A 1025 10.85 0.07 -36.31
C GLY A 1025 10.51 -1.34 -36.80
N SER A 1026 11.44 -2.03 -37.48
CA SER A 1026 11.25 -3.43 -37.85
C SER A 1026 11.48 -4.36 -36.65
N PRO A 1027 10.92 -5.58 -36.66
CA PRO A 1027 11.28 -6.60 -35.67
C PRO A 1027 12.80 -6.79 -35.58
N VAL A 1028 13.34 -7.05 -34.39
CA VAL A 1028 14.79 -7.14 -34.13
C VAL A 1028 15.47 -8.16 -35.05
N ASP A 1029 14.82 -9.27 -35.38
CA ASP A 1029 15.34 -10.31 -36.28
C ASP A 1029 15.35 -9.90 -37.78
N GLN A 1030 14.62 -8.85 -38.14
CA GLN A 1030 14.48 -8.31 -39.49
C GLN A 1030 15.04 -6.89 -39.64
N SER A 1031 15.36 -6.24 -38.52
CA SER A 1031 15.86 -4.87 -38.48
C SER A 1031 17.21 -4.78 -39.16
N THR A 1032 17.40 -3.70 -39.90
CA THR A 1032 18.68 -3.35 -40.52
C THR A 1032 19.56 -2.52 -39.60
N LYS A 1033 19.02 -2.10 -38.44
CA LYS A 1033 19.72 -1.22 -37.52
C LYS A 1033 19.18 -1.35 -36.10
N ILE A 1034 20.01 -1.90 -35.22
CA ILE A 1034 19.67 -2.09 -33.80
C ILE A 1034 20.67 -1.38 -32.89
N ARG A 1035 20.20 -0.89 -31.74
CA ARG A 1035 21.06 -0.45 -30.62
C ARG A 1035 21.14 -1.56 -29.58
N VAL A 1036 22.36 -1.94 -29.22
CA VAL A 1036 22.63 -2.88 -28.13
C VAL A 1036 23.27 -2.12 -26.98
N PHE A 1037 22.65 -2.12 -25.81
CA PHE A 1037 23.20 -1.59 -24.57
C PHE A 1037 23.66 -2.75 -23.67
N HIS A 1038 24.86 -2.63 -23.10
CA HIS A 1038 25.45 -3.59 -22.16
C HIS A 1038 25.62 -2.93 -20.79
N GLY A 1039 24.80 -3.33 -19.82
CA GLY A 1039 24.82 -2.76 -18.47
C GLY A 1039 25.97 -3.30 -17.62
N PHE A 1040 26.16 -4.62 -17.62
CA PHE A 1040 27.23 -5.33 -16.90
C PHE A 1040 27.29 -6.81 -17.31
N GLY A 1041 28.39 -7.49 -16.96
CA GLY A 1041 28.58 -8.92 -17.13
C GLY A 1041 29.45 -9.29 -18.34
N GLY A 1042 29.19 -10.46 -18.94
CA GLY A 1042 29.91 -10.90 -20.12
C GLY A 1042 29.50 -10.12 -21.37
N GLN A 1043 30.47 -9.57 -22.10
CA GLN A 1043 30.27 -8.66 -23.23
C GLN A 1043 29.75 -9.32 -24.52
N GLN A 1044 29.63 -10.64 -24.56
CA GLN A 1044 29.24 -11.37 -25.77
C GLN A 1044 27.73 -11.54 -25.85
N ILE A 1045 27.12 -11.28 -27.00
CA ILE A 1045 25.70 -11.51 -27.24
C ILE A 1045 25.46 -12.11 -28.62
N LYS A 1046 24.49 -13.00 -28.76
CA LYS A 1046 24.13 -13.61 -30.05
C LYS A 1046 22.87 -12.96 -30.63
N ILE A 1047 23.04 -12.32 -31.79
CA ILE A 1047 21.99 -11.61 -32.54
C ILE A 1047 22.16 -11.96 -34.03
N TRP A 1048 21.06 -12.18 -34.77
CA TRP A 1048 21.08 -12.61 -36.19
C TRP A 1048 21.98 -13.82 -36.45
N ASN A 1049 21.95 -14.79 -35.53
CA ASN A 1049 22.81 -15.98 -35.54
C ASN A 1049 24.33 -15.73 -35.49
N LYS A 1050 24.77 -14.50 -35.23
CA LYS A 1050 26.17 -14.11 -35.06
C LYS A 1050 26.44 -13.67 -33.62
N VAL A 1051 27.63 -13.97 -33.11
CA VAL A 1051 28.09 -13.48 -31.80
C VAL A 1051 28.79 -12.14 -31.99
N TRP A 1052 28.37 -11.15 -31.21
CA TRP A 1052 28.93 -9.80 -31.16
C TRP A 1052 29.56 -9.57 -29.78
N THR A 1053 30.58 -8.72 -29.72
CA THR A 1053 31.22 -8.30 -28.46
C THR A 1053 30.91 -6.82 -28.25
N VAL A 1054 29.98 -6.52 -27.35
CA VAL A 1054 29.52 -5.16 -27.05
C VAL A 1054 30.00 -4.77 -25.66
N ALA A 1055 31.02 -3.92 -25.58
CA ALA A 1055 31.60 -3.54 -24.28
C ALA A 1055 30.70 -2.59 -23.47
N LYS A 1056 30.10 -1.60 -24.11
CA LYS A 1056 29.24 -0.60 -23.45
C LYS A 1056 27.91 -0.43 -24.18
N GLU A 1057 28.00 0.00 -25.42
CA GLU A 1057 26.87 0.23 -26.30
C GLU A 1057 27.36 0.23 -27.74
N GLU A 1058 26.59 -0.34 -28.66
CA GLU A 1058 26.91 -0.37 -30.08
C GLU A 1058 25.63 -0.27 -30.92
N ILE A 1059 25.75 0.39 -32.08
CA ILE A 1059 24.74 0.32 -33.13
C ILE A 1059 25.23 -0.70 -34.14
N ILE A 1060 24.46 -1.76 -34.34
CA ILE A 1060 24.77 -2.85 -35.26
C ILE A 1060 23.91 -2.69 -36.51
N GLU A 1061 24.56 -2.71 -37.67
CA GLU A 1061 23.97 -2.60 -39.02
C GLU A 1061 24.29 -3.83 -39.88
#